data_AF-A0A9E7GMM6-F1
#
_entry.id   AF-A0A9E7GMM6-F1
#
_cell.length_a   1.000
_cell.length_b   1.000
_cell.length_c   1.000
_cell.angle_alpha   90.00
_cell.angle_beta   90.00
_cell.angle_gamma   90.00
#
_symmetry.space_group_name_H-M   'P 1'
#
loop_
_entity.id
_entity.type
_entity.pdbx_description
1 polymer ?
#
loop_
_entity_poly.entity_id
_entity_poly.type
_entity_poly.pdbx_seq_one_letter_code
_entity_poly.pdbx_strand_id
1 'polypeptide(L)'
;MFLITDGKRLRGSARGAEREALEAESVDDGRNQLFAGILRDEAVERINQLAKISDADGHLERTFLSPASVKAAELIIEWMQDAGLRTWVDQMGNVHGRSEALNTTAETLLIGSHLDTVVDAGKFDGSLGIICAISALKVLKTNGKLHKLSRPVEVIAFSDEEGVRFQSTFLGSAAIAGQLPASALRTSDKNGATIQDVLKENSFEGSDASLLRVKYDPESVWGYIEVHIEQGPVLESLGSPLGIVKGIAGQTRLKVKVSGSQGHAGTVPMLMRQDSMAAAAELIVNLESLCKYPDRTLTYKEQCGSYKKESFSGLVCTVGEISSWPGASNVNFTVDIRAMDDDDRGAIVSEFSHQVYQICNNRMVNCTIEHKHTAEAVHCDSELSQQLKQAAHSTVKKMSRKIQGEVPVLMSGAGHDAMAMSHLTKVGMLFVRCRGGISHSPDEYASDNDVWAAGLALLHFLDQHVSAKAVGLPCPDYRRMHEGFKAAYTDMAKRYPCFGHAAKMPNIDWWRSCVKDSFIRAGYEYDDETFEKVFKRIYSSFGSSAPYSVFLDSQPFLRWARQKGLIVGIVSNAEYRYQDVILPALGLNQGLEWDFGVFSGMVGIEKPDPRIYQIALEKAGNITPSEALHIGDSMRKDYLPARSVGMHALLLDRFKTSDAETWRKSGAIVLPDLVAAQEWLTKEENTAAMQQN
;
A
#
# COMPACT_ATOMS: atom_id res chain seq x y z
N MET A 1 -9.72 37.96 1.74
CA MET A 1 -8.65 36.99 2.07
C MET A 1 -9.12 35.57 1.73
N PHE A 2 -8.42 34.85 0.85
CA PHE A 2 -8.64 33.42 0.60
C PHE A 2 -7.72 32.62 1.54
N LEU A 3 -8.29 31.97 2.54
CA LEU A 3 -7.57 31.22 3.58
C LEU A 3 -7.58 29.71 3.34
N ILE A 4 -8.23 29.28 2.25
CA ILE A 4 -8.51 27.89 1.94
C ILE A 4 -7.87 27.54 0.60
N THR A 5 -7.09 26.46 0.56
CA THR A 5 -6.76 25.79 -0.70
C THR A 5 -7.70 24.62 -0.93
N ASP A 6 -8.14 24.46 -2.17
CA ASP A 6 -8.51 23.14 -2.67
C ASP A 6 -7.23 22.27 -2.57
N GLY A 7 -7.30 21.13 -1.87
CA GLY A 7 -6.16 20.33 -1.41
C GLY A 7 -5.22 19.80 -2.52
N LYS A 8 -5.40 20.22 -3.77
CA LYS A 8 -4.67 19.77 -4.96
C LYS A 8 -3.55 20.70 -5.43
N ARG A 9 -3.44 21.95 -4.93
CA ARG A 9 -2.38 22.90 -5.37
C ARG A 9 -1.08 22.88 -4.55
N LEU A 10 -1.02 22.14 -3.45
CA LEU A 10 0.20 21.96 -2.65
C LEU A 10 1.10 20.86 -3.24
N ARG A 11 1.80 21.13 -4.34
CA ARG A 11 3.03 20.42 -4.71
C ARG A 11 4.04 21.43 -5.24
N GLY A 12 4.87 21.97 -4.34
CA GLY A 12 6.06 22.72 -4.73
C GLY A 12 6.61 23.62 -3.62
N SER A 13 7.83 23.31 -3.16
CA SER A 13 8.76 24.16 -2.42
C SER A 13 8.56 24.33 -0.91
N ALA A 14 9.28 23.50 -0.15
CA ALA A 14 9.54 23.63 1.27
C ALA A 14 10.44 24.84 1.63
N ARG A 15 10.21 25.40 2.83
CA ARG A 15 11.18 25.72 3.90
C ARG A 15 10.67 26.91 4.73
N GLY A 16 10.13 26.61 5.91
CA GLY A 16 9.71 27.59 6.93
C GLY A 16 8.91 26.97 8.09
N ALA A 17 9.03 25.65 8.29
CA ALA A 17 8.08 24.82 9.04
C ALA A 17 8.70 24.17 10.29
N GLU A 18 9.42 24.94 11.11
CA GLU A 18 10.14 24.36 12.27
C GLU A 18 9.59 24.77 13.64
N ARG A 19 8.64 25.70 13.74
CA ARG A 19 8.09 26.13 15.06
C ARG A 19 6.62 25.81 15.33
N GLU A 20 5.74 25.85 14.33
CA GLU A 20 4.33 25.42 14.49
C GLU A 20 4.11 23.91 14.30
N ALA A 21 5.15 23.19 13.86
CA ALA A 21 5.14 21.73 13.78
C ALA A 21 4.85 21.08 15.14
N LEU A 22 5.31 21.67 16.24
CA LEU A 22 5.24 21.09 17.58
C LEU A 22 3.82 21.08 18.21
N GLU A 23 2.92 21.98 17.82
CA GLU A 23 1.55 22.02 18.36
C GLU A 23 0.52 21.34 17.44
N ALA A 24 0.69 21.41 16.11
CA ALA A 24 -0.07 20.60 15.15
C ALA A 24 0.34 19.11 15.18
N GLU A 25 1.59 18.82 15.57
CA GLU A 25 2.03 17.47 15.95
C GLU A 25 1.19 16.93 17.09
N SER A 26 0.62 17.70 18.03
CA SER A 26 -0.09 17.14 19.20
C SER A 26 -1.48 16.52 18.91
N VAL A 27 -2.20 17.00 17.89
CA VAL A 27 -3.55 16.50 17.51
C VAL A 27 -3.48 15.50 16.35
N ASP A 28 -2.52 15.67 15.43
CA ASP A 28 -2.13 14.63 14.46
C ASP A 28 -1.34 13.50 15.15
N ASP A 29 -0.60 13.79 16.23
CA ASP A 29 -0.06 12.79 17.17
C ASP A 29 -1.21 12.02 17.79
N GLY A 30 -2.28 12.65 18.29
CA GLY A 30 -3.33 11.89 18.96
C GLY A 30 -3.94 10.77 18.08
N ARG A 31 -4.06 10.99 16.77
CA ARG A 31 -4.52 9.97 15.81
C ARG A 31 -3.40 9.10 15.26
N ASN A 32 -2.22 9.64 14.95
CA ASN A 32 -1.07 8.86 14.50
C ASN A 32 -0.47 8.00 15.62
N GLN A 33 -0.52 8.44 16.87
CA GLN A 33 -0.22 7.67 18.09
C GLN A 33 -1.27 6.60 18.34
N LEU A 34 -2.56 6.84 18.08
CA LEU A 34 -3.58 5.78 18.16
C LEU A 34 -3.34 4.72 17.08
N PHE A 35 -3.00 5.13 15.85
CA PHE A 35 -2.65 4.20 14.76
C PHE A 35 -1.33 3.49 15.01
N ALA A 36 -0.30 4.18 15.51
CA ALA A 36 0.95 3.55 15.92
C ALA A 36 0.73 2.59 17.10
N GLY A 37 -0.11 2.96 18.07
CA GLY A 37 -0.45 2.10 19.20
C GLY A 37 -1.05 0.75 18.76
N ILE A 38 -1.93 0.75 17.76
CA ILE A 38 -2.53 -0.49 17.23
C ILE A 38 -1.61 -1.17 16.21
N LEU A 39 -1.13 -0.44 15.20
CA LEU A 39 -0.40 -1.00 14.06
C LEU A 39 1.08 -1.30 14.34
N ARG A 40 1.64 -0.73 15.42
CA ARG A 40 3.02 -0.96 15.86
C ARG A 40 3.05 -1.67 17.20
N ASP A 41 2.62 -1.00 18.27
CA ASP A 41 2.91 -1.45 19.64
C ASP A 41 2.10 -2.71 19.98
N GLU A 42 0.79 -2.68 19.74
CA GLU A 42 -0.08 -3.84 19.93
C GLU A 42 0.24 -4.97 18.94
N ALA A 43 0.50 -4.65 17.67
CA ALA A 43 0.89 -5.63 16.66
C ALA A 43 2.17 -6.38 17.05
N VAL A 44 3.22 -5.68 17.45
CA VAL A 44 4.49 -6.28 17.90
C VAL A 44 4.29 -7.11 19.16
N GLU A 45 3.47 -6.63 20.12
CA GLU A 45 3.16 -7.40 21.31
C GLU A 45 2.40 -8.69 20.98
N ARG A 46 1.45 -8.67 20.05
CA ARG A 46 0.75 -9.89 19.58
C ARG A 46 1.71 -10.87 18.92
N ILE A 47 2.63 -10.39 18.08
CA ILE A 47 3.69 -11.24 17.50
C ILE A 47 4.53 -11.87 18.62
N ASN A 48 4.94 -11.09 19.63
CA ASN A 48 5.71 -11.61 20.77
C ASN A 48 4.92 -12.61 21.63
N GLN A 49 3.61 -12.43 21.78
CA GLN A 49 2.74 -13.36 22.50
C GLN A 49 2.60 -14.68 21.73
N LEU A 50 2.36 -14.59 20.43
CA LEU A 50 2.26 -15.78 19.57
C LEU A 50 3.58 -16.56 19.50
N ALA A 51 4.72 -15.87 19.56
CA ALA A 51 6.05 -16.47 19.60
C ALA A 51 6.34 -17.28 20.88
N LYS A 52 5.57 -17.08 21.95
CA LYS A 52 5.68 -17.86 23.20
C LYS A 52 4.89 -19.17 23.16
N ILE A 53 4.07 -19.38 22.13
CA ILE A 53 3.25 -20.58 21.97
C ILE A 53 4.00 -21.56 21.07
N SER A 54 4.67 -22.53 21.70
CA SER A 54 5.45 -23.57 21.04
C SER A 54 5.20 -24.95 21.65
N ASP A 55 5.38 -26.00 20.84
CA ASP A 55 5.43 -27.39 21.28
C ASP A 55 6.80 -27.78 21.88
N ALA A 56 7.83 -26.96 21.66
CA ALA A 56 9.19 -27.22 22.09
C ALA A 56 9.65 -26.33 23.26
N ASP A 57 10.53 -26.88 24.09
CA ASP A 57 11.19 -26.15 25.18
C ASP A 57 12.45 -25.46 24.66
N GLY A 58 12.44 -24.12 24.61
CA GLY A 58 13.62 -23.30 24.33
C GLY A 58 13.77 -22.79 22.90
N HIS A 59 12.94 -23.26 21.97
CA HIS A 59 12.86 -22.75 20.59
C HIS A 59 11.42 -22.71 20.09
N LEU A 60 11.15 -21.91 19.05
CA LEU A 60 9.82 -21.84 18.45
C LEU A 60 9.63 -22.98 17.44
N GLU A 61 8.61 -23.78 17.70
CA GLU A 61 8.12 -24.86 16.84
C GLU A 61 6.61 -24.96 17.05
N ARG A 62 5.86 -24.86 15.96
CA ARG A 62 4.40 -24.99 15.94
C ARG A 62 3.96 -25.63 14.64
N THR A 63 3.62 -26.92 14.68
CA THR A 63 3.31 -27.70 13.45
C THR A 63 1.81 -27.92 13.27
N PHE A 64 1.37 -28.36 12.08
CA PHE A 64 -0.04 -28.60 11.75
C PHE A 64 -0.83 -29.32 12.86
N LEU A 65 -1.85 -28.62 13.39
CA LEU A 65 -2.79 -29.12 14.40
C LEU A 65 -2.13 -29.79 15.62
N SER A 66 -0.95 -29.29 15.97
CA SER A 66 -0.28 -29.56 17.24
C SER A 66 -0.98 -28.84 18.41
N PRO A 67 -0.71 -29.23 19.67
CA PRO A 67 -1.20 -28.48 20.84
C PRO A 67 -0.85 -27.00 20.82
N ALA A 68 0.35 -26.61 20.35
CA ALA A 68 0.71 -25.20 20.17
C ALA A 68 -0.07 -24.52 19.05
N SER A 69 -0.31 -25.21 17.92
CA SER A 69 -1.14 -24.70 16.81
C SER A 69 -2.56 -24.40 17.26
N VAL A 70 -3.19 -25.30 18.03
CA VAL A 70 -4.53 -25.08 18.59
C VAL A 70 -4.57 -23.87 19.53
N LYS A 71 -3.59 -23.73 20.44
CA LYS A 71 -3.51 -22.57 21.34
C LYS A 71 -3.26 -21.25 20.59
N ALA A 72 -2.45 -21.29 19.53
CA ALA A 72 -2.21 -20.13 18.66
C ALA A 72 -3.50 -19.73 17.93
N ALA A 73 -4.25 -20.70 17.42
CA ALA A 73 -5.55 -20.48 16.79
C ALA A 73 -6.55 -19.80 17.75
N GLU A 74 -6.65 -20.28 18.99
CA GLU A 74 -7.50 -19.67 20.04
C GLU A 74 -7.16 -18.18 20.25
N LEU A 75 -5.87 -17.85 20.38
CA LEU A 75 -5.43 -16.48 20.58
C LEU A 75 -5.69 -15.58 19.36
N ILE A 76 -5.49 -16.11 18.15
CA ILE A 76 -5.81 -15.40 16.90
C ILE A 76 -7.31 -15.13 16.80
N ILE A 77 -8.17 -16.08 17.19
CA ILE A 77 -9.63 -15.90 17.25
C ILE A 77 -9.99 -14.74 18.18
N GLU A 78 -9.42 -14.68 19.38
CA GLU A 78 -9.66 -13.57 20.32
C GLU A 78 -9.28 -12.22 19.71
N TRP A 79 -8.14 -12.15 19.03
CA TRP A 79 -7.65 -10.95 18.37
C TRP A 79 -8.51 -10.52 17.17
N MET A 80 -9.03 -11.47 16.40
CA MET A 80 -9.99 -11.22 15.32
C MET A 80 -11.31 -10.69 15.87
N GLN A 81 -11.82 -11.27 16.97
CA GLN A 81 -13.04 -10.80 17.65
C GLN A 81 -12.85 -9.38 18.23
N ASP A 82 -11.69 -9.11 18.84
CA ASP A 82 -11.31 -7.76 19.28
C ASP A 82 -11.25 -6.76 18.11
N ALA A 83 -10.82 -7.19 16.92
CA ALA A 83 -10.92 -6.40 15.69
C ALA A 83 -12.35 -6.28 15.11
N GLY A 84 -13.34 -6.93 15.74
CA GLY A 84 -14.76 -6.87 15.36
C GLY A 84 -15.16 -7.82 14.24
N LEU A 85 -14.39 -8.89 14.04
CA LEU A 85 -14.61 -9.88 13.00
C LEU A 85 -15.44 -11.05 13.54
N ARG A 86 -16.28 -11.63 12.67
CA ARG A 86 -16.95 -12.91 12.94
C ARG A 86 -15.96 -14.05 12.66
N THR A 87 -15.76 -14.93 13.63
CA THR A 87 -14.72 -15.96 13.56
C THR A 87 -15.27 -17.38 13.46
N TRP A 88 -14.55 -18.27 12.78
CA TRP A 88 -14.76 -19.72 12.80
C TRP A 88 -13.45 -20.45 12.44
N VAL A 89 -13.43 -21.76 12.67
CA VAL A 89 -12.34 -22.66 12.23
C VAL A 89 -12.94 -23.64 11.22
N ASP A 90 -12.28 -23.83 10.08
CA ASP A 90 -12.75 -24.76 9.04
C ASP A 90 -12.31 -26.22 9.29
N GLN A 91 -12.66 -27.12 8.38
CA GLN A 91 -12.36 -28.56 8.53
C GLN A 91 -10.88 -28.92 8.31
N MET A 92 -10.03 -27.96 7.96
CA MET A 92 -8.57 -28.12 7.87
C MET A 92 -7.84 -27.35 8.96
N GLY A 93 -8.56 -26.76 9.92
CA GLY A 93 -7.96 -26.00 11.00
C GLY A 93 -7.58 -24.57 10.63
N ASN A 94 -7.96 -24.08 9.46
CA ASN A 94 -7.73 -22.68 9.11
C ASN A 94 -8.61 -21.80 10.01
N VAL A 95 -8.05 -20.70 10.50
CA VAL A 95 -8.78 -19.74 11.34
C VAL A 95 -9.23 -18.57 10.48
N HIS A 96 -10.53 -18.30 10.51
CA HIS A 96 -11.15 -17.24 9.71
C HIS A 96 -11.65 -16.11 10.61
N GLY A 97 -11.50 -14.88 10.15
CA GLY A 97 -12.09 -13.68 10.74
C GLY A 97 -12.67 -12.79 9.65
N ARG A 98 -14.00 -12.67 9.57
CA ARG A 98 -14.69 -11.94 8.51
C ARG A 98 -15.38 -10.68 9.01
N SER A 99 -15.15 -9.56 8.33
CA SER A 99 -15.99 -8.36 8.42
C SER A 99 -17.00 -8.33 7.29
N GLU A 100 -18.27 -8.13 7.63
CA GLU A 100 -19.31 -7.87 6.63
C GLU A 100 -19.21 -6.42 6.10
N ALA A 101 -19.62 -6.23 4.86
CA ALA A 101 -19.63 -4.94 4.18
C ALA A 101 -21.03 -4.38 4.00
N LEU A 102 -21.11 -3.13 3.53
CA LEU A 102 -22.37 -2.52 3.09
C LEU A 102 -23.10 -3.37 2.04
N ASN A 103 -22.35 -3.99 1.13
CA ASN A 103 -22.86 -4.95 0.17
C ASN A 103 -22.40 -6.36 0.54
N THR A 104 -23.28 -7.16 1.14
CA THR A 104 -22.99 -8.53 1.57
C THR A 104 -22.94 -9.53 0.42
N THR A 105 -23.39 -9.16 -0.78
CA THR A 105 -23.30 -10.01 -1.99
C THR A 105 -22.06 -9.74 -2.83
N ALA A 106 -21.24 -8.76 -2.47
CA ALA A 106 -19.99 -8.49 -3.17
C ALA A 106 -18.95 -9.61 -2.90
N GLU A 107 -18.14 -9.90 -3.90
CA GLU A 107 -17.01 -10.83 -3.81
C GLU A 107 -16.05 -10.43 -2.69
N THR A 108 -15.65 -11.40 -1.88
CA THR A 108 -14.85 -11.20 -0.67
C THR A 108 -13.39 -10.92 -1.02
N LEU A 109 -12.77 -9.93 -0.37
CA LEU A 109 -11.31 -9.78 -0.37
C LEU A 109 -10.73 -10.64 0.76
N LEU A 110 -9.86 -11.58 0.40
CA LEU A 110 -9.14 -12.41 1.36
C LEU A 110 -7.80 -11.75 1.69
N ILE A 111 -7.43 -11.77 2.96
CA ILE A 111 -6.10 -11.37 3.42
C ILE A 111 -5.60 -12.49 4.32
N GLY A 112 -4.40 -13.01 4.12
CA GLY A 112 -3.93 -14.09 4.96
C GLY A 112 -2.44 -14.29 4.94
N SER A 113 -2.04 -15.27 5.74
CA SER A 113 -0.75 -15.95 5.74
C SER A 113 -0.88 -17.14 6.71
N HIS A 114 0.23 -17.76 7.11
CA HIS A 114 0.20 -19.00 7.87
C HIS A 114 0.50 -18.82 9.36
N LEU A 115 -0.03 -19.74 10.17
CA LEU A 115 0.19 -19.76 11.61
C LEU A 115 1.19 -20.82 12.06
N ASP A 116 1.49 -21.85 11.26
CA ASP A 116 2.53 -22.82 11.59
C ASP A 116 3.94 -22.24 11.38
N THR A 117 4.94 -22.96 11.88
CA THR A 117 6.35 -22.58 11.76
C THR A 117 7.22 -23.80 11.47
N VAL A 118 8.42 -23.56 10.92
CA VAL A 118 9.52 -24.52 11.00
C VAL A 118 9.97 -24.81 12.44
N VAL A 119 10.88 -25.78 12.57
CA VAL A 119 11.62 -26.06 13.81
C VAL A 119 12.66 -24.97 14.02
N ASP A 120 12.78 -24.47 15.24
CA ASP A 120 13.71 -23.40 15.62
C ASP A 120 13.49 -22.11 14.80
N ALA A 121 12.22 -21.74 14.67
CA ALA A 121 11.77 -20.68 13.78
C ALA A 121 11.98 -19.26 14.33
N GLY A 122 11.90 -18.31 13.39
CA GLY A 122 11.67 -16.91 13.69
C GLY A 122 10.22 -16.64 14.06
N LYS A 123 9.95 -15.44 14.60
CA LYS A 123 8.60 -15.08 15.08
C LYS A 123 7.73 -14.36 14.06
N PHE A 124 8.27 -13.90 12.94
CA PHE A 124 7.58 -13.04 11.97
C PHE A 124 7.07 -13.81 10.75
N ASP A 125 7.77 -14.89 10.36
CA ASP A 125 7.36 -15.80 9.29
C ASP A 125 5.90 -16.26 9.48
N GLY A 126 5.05 -16.04 8.46
CA GLY A 126 3.60 -16.19 8.51
C GLY A 126 2.84 -15.22 9.43
N SER A 127 3.21 -15.20 10.71
CA SER A 127 2.46 -14.48 11.76
C SER A 127 2.32 -12.98 11.49
N LEU A 128 3.34 -12.36 10.88
CA LEU A 128 3.34 -10.94 10.55
C LEU A 128 2.14 -10.58 9.67
N GLY A 129 1.84 -11.41 8.66
CA GLY A 129 0.75 -11.16 7.73
C GLY A 129 -0.61 -11.16 8.42
N ILE A 130 -0.84 -12.17 9.27
CA ILE A 130 -2.07 -12.32 10.05
C ILE A 130 -2.25 -11.12 10.98
N ILE A 131 -1.22 -10.77 11.75
CA ILE A 131 -1.31 -9.69 12.75
C ILE A 131 -1.46 -8.33 12.09
N CYS A 132 -0.76 -8.05 10.98
CA CYS A 132 -0.94 -6.81 10.24
C CYS A 132 -2.37 -6.67 9.71
N ALA A 133 -2.98 -7.75 9.20
CA ALA A 133 -4.36 -7.75 8.71
C ALA A 133 -5.37 -7.46 9.83
N ILE A 134 -5.26 -8.16 10.95
CA ILE A 134 -6.12 -7.96 12.12
C ILE A 134 -5.97 -6.51 12.63
N SER A 135 -4.74 -6.00 12.72
CA SER A 135 -4.46 -4.65 13.23
C SER A 135 -5.04 -3.56 12.32
N ALA A 136 -4.92 -3.71 10.99
CA ALA A 136 -5.50 -2.78 10.03
C ALA A 136 -7.04 -2.74 10.12
N LEU A 137 -7.69 -3.90 10.23
CA LEU A 137 -9.14 -3.98 10.42
C LEU A 137 -9.58 -3.44 11.78
N LYS A 138 -8.81 -3.66 12.85
CA LYS A 138 -9.05 -3.05 14.16
C LYS A 138 -9.00 -1.53 14.09
N VAL A 139 -8.08 -0.94 13.34
CA VAL A 139 -8.07 0.52 13.11
C VAL A 139 -9.36 0.97 12.41
N LEU A 140 -9.82 0.24 11.39
CA LEU A 140 -11.09 0.53 10.72
C LEU A 140 -12.31 0.37 11.65
N LYS A 141 -12.28 -0.56 12.60
CA LYS A 141 -13.31 -0.66 13.64
C LYS A 141 -13.29 0.58 14.54
N THR A 142 -12.13 0.92 15.09
CA THR A 142 -11.95 2.03 16.03
C THR A 142 -12.34 3.39 15.43
N ASN A 143 -12.14 3.57 14.12
CA ASN A 143 -12.54 4.81 13.43
C ASN A 143 -13.95 4.76 12.79
N GLY A 144 -14.72 3.70 13.04
CA GLY A 144 -16.09 3.55 12.53
C GLY A 144 -16.18 3.41 11.01
N LYS A 145 -15.16 2.88 10.35
CA LYS A 145 -15.14 2.61 8.90
C LYS A 145 -15.24 1.13 8.53
N LEU A 146 -15.12 0.20 9.48
CA LEU A 146 -15.14 -1.25 9.18
C LEU A 146 -16.41 -1.64 8.38
N HIS A 147 -17.59 -1.20 8.84
CA HIS A 147 -18.86 -1.44 8.15
C HIS A 147 -19.02 -0.68 6.82
N LYS A 148 -18.09 0.22 6.49
CA LYS A 148 -18.13 1.03 5.26
C LYS A 148 -17.33 0.41 4.13
N LEU A 149 -16.65 -0.71 4.34
CA LEU A 149 -15.99 -1.46 3.28
C LEU A 149 -16.99 -1.76 2.14
N SER A 150 -16.51 -1.67 0.90
CA SER A 150 -17.32 -1.88 -0.31
C SER A 150 -17.60 -3.35 -0.59
N ARG A 151 -16.82 -4.23 0.01
CA ARG A 151 -16.89 -5.69 -0.11
C ARG A 151 -16.49 -6.33 1.22
N PRO A 152 -16.98 -7.54 1.54
CA PRO A 152 -16.54 -8.26 2.72
C PRO A 152 -15.02 -8.46 2.69
N VAL A 153 -14.40 -8.42 3.86
CA VAL A 153 -12.98 -8.70 4.04
C VAL A 153 -12.83 -9.83 5.03
N GLU A 154 -12.03 -10.82 4.68
CA GLU A 154 -11.81 -12.01 5.50
C GLU A 154 -10.33 -12.22 5.72
N VAL A 155 -9.93 -12.31 6.98
CA VAL A 155 -8.58 -12.68 7.39
C VAL A 155 -8.54 -14.19 7.57
N ILE A 156 -7.57 -14.85 6.93
CA ILE A 156 -7.36 -16.30 7.06
C ILE A 156 -5.95 -16.53 7.60
N ALA A 157 -5.86 -17.23 8.73
CA ALA A 157 -4.62 -17.81 9.22
C ALA A 157 -4.60 -19.29 8.81
N PHE A 158 -3.77 -19.62 7.83
CA PHE A 158 -3.67 -20.97 7.30
C PHE A 158 -2.94 -21.91 8.27
N SER A 159 -3.40 -23.15 8.34
CA SER A 159 -3.00 -24.10 9.38
C SER A 159 -1.68 -24.83 9.14
N ASP A 160 -1.21 -24.91 7.89
CA ASP A 160 0.07 -25.48 7.49
C ASP A 160 0.49 -25.00 6.10
N GLU A 161 1.54 -24.18 6.08
CA GLU A 161 2.24 -23.68 4.89
C GLU A 161 3.60 -24.37 4.77
N GLU A 162 4.33 -24.47 5.88
CA GLU A 162 5.73 -24.91 5.93
C GLU A 162 5.89 -26.41 5.67
N GLY A 163 4.82 -27.17 5.89
CA GLY A 163 4.76 -28.60 5.58
C GLY A 163 5.68 -29.47 6.44
N VAL A 164 6.08 -28.98 7.62
CA VAL A 164 7.09 -29.62 8.49
C VAL A 164 6.65 -31.02 8.91
N ARG A 165 5.38 -31.18 9.30
CA ARG A 165 4.86 -32.42 9.90
C ARG A 165 4.66 -33.53 8.86
N PHE A 166 4.08 -33.18 7.71
CA PHE A 166 3.65 -34.14 6.68
C PHE A 166 4.49 -34.12 5.41
N GLN A 167 5.53 -33.27 5.35
CA GLN A 167 6.36 -33.08 4.15
C GLN A 167 5.53 -32.69 2.92
N SER A 168 4.43 -31.97 3.17
CA SER A 168 3.48 -31.46 2.19
C SER A 168 3.16 -30.04 2.60
N THR A 169 3.47 -29.07 1.76
CA THR A 169 3.22 -27.64 2.02
C THR A 169 1.76 -27.27 1.71
N PHE A 170 1.33 -26.13 2.22
CA PHE A 170 0.06 -25.47 1.85
C PHE A 170 -1.21 -26.27 2.15
N LEU A 171 -1.24 -27.18 3.13
CA LEU A 171 -2.42 -28.01 3.38
C LEU A 171 -3.70 -27.18 3.57
N GLY A 172 -3.60 -26.10 4.34
CA GLY A 172 -4.72 -25.20 4.64
C GLY A 172 -5.21 -24.43 3.42
N SER A 173 -4.31 -23.73 2.73
CA SER A 173 -4.63 -22.90 1.57
C SER A 173 -4.98 -23.72 0.33
N ALA A 174 -4.34 -24.87 0.12
CA ALA A 174 -4.68 -25.79 -0.97
C ALA A 174 -6.08 -26.38 -0.79
N ALA A 175 -6.54 -26.62 0.44
CA ALA A 175 -7.91 -27.06 0.70
C ALA A 175 -8.93 -25.98 0.32
N ILE A 176 -8.68 -24.73 0.72
CA ILE A 176 -9.55 -23.58 0.38
C ILE A 176 -9.58 -23.33 -1.14
N ALA A 177 -8.42 -23.45 -1.80
CA ALA A 177 -8.30 -23.32 -3.25
C ALA A 177 -8.81 -24.54 -4.04
N GLY A 178 -9.18 -25.63 -3.35
CA GLY A 178 -9.63 -26.86 -3.98
C GLY A 178 -8.54 -27.63 -4.75
N GLN A 179 -7.28 -27.42 -4.38
CA GLN A 179 -6.11 -28.11 -4.93
C GLN A 179 -5.68 -29.33 -4.11
N LEU A 180 -6.12 -29.45 -2.85
CA LEU A 180 -5.75 -30.58 -2.01
C LEU A 180 -6.55 -31.84 -2.41
N PRO A 181 -5.91 -32.91 -2.94
CA PRO A 181 -6.62 -34.13 -3.33
C PRO A 181 -7.02 -34.95 -2.10
N ALA A 182 -8.12 -35.70 -2.21
CA ALA A 182 -8.61 -36.62 -1.18
C ALA A 182 -7.54 -37.60 -0.66
N SER A 183 -6.61 -38.01 -1.53
CA SER A 183 -5.51 -38.90 -1.17
C SER A 183 -4.54 -38.28 -0.17
N ALA A 184 -4.44 -36.95 -0.11
CA ALA A 184 -3.57 -36.26 0.84
C ALA A 184 -3.93 -36.59 2.29
N LEU A 185 -5.21 -36.84 2.59
CA LEU A 185 -5.67 -37.26 3.92
C LEU A 185 -4.98 -38.52 4.45
N ARG A 186 -4.45 -39.37 3.55
CA ARG A 186 -3.72 -40.61 3.90
C ARG A 186 -2.21 -40.41 4.07
N THR A 187 -1.70 -39.19 3.87
CA THR A 187 -0.28 -38.87 4.08
C THR A 187 0.04 -39.01 5.56
N SER A 188 1.11 -39.75 5.88
CA SER A 188 1.53 -40.01 7.26
C SER A 188 2.68 -39.10 7.67
N ASP A 189 2.68 -38.66 8.92
CA ASP A 189 3.83 -37.99 9.53
C ASP A 189 4.93 -39.00 9.90
N LYS A 190 6.04 -38.49 10.45
CA LYS A 190 7.18 -39.31 10.89
C LYS A 190 6.85 -40.35 11.96
N ASN A 191 5.74 -40.17 12.68
CA ASN A 191 5.26 -41.08 13.73
C ASN A 191 4.18 -42.06 13.21
N GLY A 192 3.79 -41.95 11.94
CA GLY A 192 2.82 -42.82 11.29
C GLY A 192 1.37 -42.36 11.43
N ALA A 193 1.08 -41.23 12.07
CA ALA A 193 -0.27 -40.66 12.12
C ALA A 193 -0.61 -40.02 10.77
N THR A 194 -1.81 -40.27 10.23
CA THR A 194 -2.22 -39.64 8.97
C THR A 194 -2.84 -38.25 9.20
N ILE A 195 -2.89 -37.41 8.16
CA ILE A 195 -3.64 -36.13 8.23
C ILE A 195 -5.07 -36.37 8.71
N GLN A 196 -5.73 -37.43 8.22
CA GLN A 196 -7.05 -37.82 8.66
C GLN A 196 -7.12 -38.13 10.17
N ASP A 197 -6.13 -38.82 10.72
CA ASP A 197 -6.09 -39.15 12.14
C ASP A 197 -5.95 -37.88 12.98
N VAL A 198 -5.03 -36.99 12.60
CA VAL A 198 -4.79 -35.71 13.28
C VAL A 198 -6.01 -34.79 13.25
N LEU A 199 -6.72 -34.75 12.12
CA LEU A 199 -7.99 -34.02 12.01
C LEU A 199 -9.02 -34.57 13.01
N LYS A 200 -9.19 -35.89 13.08
CA LYS A 200 -10.13 -36.53 14.02
C LYS A 200 -9.74 -36.33 15.48
N GLU A 201 -8.46 -36.39 15.80
CA GLU A 201 -7.94 -36.10 17.15
C GLU A 201 -8.29 -34.68 17.59
N ASN A 202 -8.29 -33.73 16.64
CA ASN A 202 -8.70 -32.34 16.85
C ASN A 202 -10.21 -32.11 16.61
N SER A 203 -11.03 -33.17 16.67
CA SER A 203 -12.49 -33.11 16.53
C SER A 203 -13.03 -32.61 15.18
N PHE A 204 -12.23 -32.65 14.12
CA PHE A 204 -12.67 -32.46 12.73
C PHE A 204 -13.09 -33.79 12.10
N GLU A 205 -13.86 -33.75 11.02
CA GLU A 205 -14.37 -34.98 10.38
C GLU A 205 -13.28 -35.79 9.67
N GLY A 206 -12.32 -35.12 9.04
CA GLY A 206 -11.24 -35.77 8.28
C GLY A 206 -11.74 -36.68 7.17
N SER A 207 -12.81 -36.29 6.46
CA SER A 207 -13.40 -37.06 5.36
C SER A 207 -13.27 -36.32 4.02
N ASP A 208 -13.42 -37.07 2.92
CA ASP A 208 -13.41 -36.48 1.58
C ASP A 208 -14.53 -35.43 1.41
N ALA A 209 -15.71 -35.74 1.96
CA ALA A 209 -16.85 -34.83 1.95
C ALA A 209 -16.61 -33.55 2.78
N SER A 210 -15.88 -33.63 3.89
CA SER A 210 -15.54 -32.44 4.69
C SER A 210 -14.50 -31.58 4.01
N LEU A 211 -13.53 -32.18 3.32
CA LEU A 211 -12.53 -31.46 2.53
C LEU A 211 -13.18 -30.66 1.38
N LEU A 212 -14.15 -31.27 0.68
CA LEU A 212 -14.89 -30.58 -0.38
C LEU A 212 -15.70 -29.37 0.12
N ARG A 213 -16.10 -29.33 1.40
CA ARG A 213 -16.81 -28.19 1.99
C ARG A 213 -15.91 -27.01 2.36
N VAL A 214 -14.59 -27.23 2.47
CA VAL A 214 -13.61 -26.17 2.73
C VAL A 214 -13.34 -25.33 1.49
N LYS A 215 -13.48 -25.93 0.30
CA LYS A 215 -13.25 -25.27 -0.97
C LYS A 215 -14.16 -24.05 -1.15
N TYR A 216 -13.58 -22.93 -1.53
CA TYR A 216 -14.31 -21.71 -1.86
C TYR A 216 -14.77 -21.73 -3.31
N ASP A 217 -15.90 -21.05 -3.58
CA ASP A 217 -16.35 -20.74 -4.93
C ASP A 217 -15.51 -19.58 -5.50
N PRO A 218 -14.79 -19.75 -6.63
CA PRO A 218 -14.04 -18.66 -7.27
C PRO A 218 -14.88 -17.40 -7.49
N GLU A 219 -16.17 -17.53 -7.82
CA GLU A 219 -17.06 -16.39 -8.05
C GLU A 219 -17.40 -15.60 -6.77
N SER A 220 -17.09 -16.17 -5.59
CA SER A 220 -17.30 -15.52 -4.30
C SER A 220 -16.09 -14.72 -3.82
N VAL A 221 -14.95 -14.78 -4.54
CA VAL A 221 -13.65 -14.24 -4.10
C VAL A 221 -13.10 -13.25 -5.12
N TRP A 222 -12.88 -12.01 -4.67
CA TRP A 222 -12.37 -10.93 -5.51
C TRP A 222 -10.86 -10.99 -5.73
N GLY A 223 -10.14 -11.43 -4.71
CA GLY A 223 -8.68 -11.48 -4.70
C GLY A 223 -8.14 -11.85 -3.33
N TYR A 224 -6.87 -12.24 -3.31
CA TYR A 224 -6.13 -12.60 -2.11
C TYR A 224 -4.89 -11.71 -1.96
N ILE A 225 -4.66 -11.21 -0.74
CA ILE A 225 -3.49 -10.39 -0.39
C ILE A 225 -2.72 -11.06 0.73
N GLU A 226 -1.40 -11.17 0.57
CA GLU A 226 -0.51 -11.70 1.59
C GLU A 226 0.56 -10.67 1.95
N VAL A 227 0.75 -10.45 3.25
CA VAL A 227 1.82 -9.61 3.79
C VAL A 227 2.83 -10.56 4.42
N HIS A 228 4.09 -10.43 4.04
CA HIS A 228 5.12 -11.36 4.48
C HIS A 228 6.46 -10.66 4.69
N ILE A 229 7.35 -11.22 5.50
CA ILE A 229 8.76 -10.79 5.47
C ILE A 229 9.38 -11.20 4.13
N GLU A 230 10.36 -10.44 3.65
CA GLU A 230 11.05 -10.74 2.38
C GLU A 230 11.75 -12.11 2.40
N GLN A 231 12.24 -12.53 3.57
CA GLN A 231 13.14 -13.68 3.73
C GLN A 231 14.43 -13.54 2.88
N GLY A 232 14.82 -12.28 2.62
CA GLY A 232 15.92 -11.91 1.75
C GLY A 232 16.48 -10.53 2.11
N PRO A 233 17.70 -10.20 1.64
CA PRO A 233 18.41 -8.99 2.05
C PRO A 233 18.15 -7.77 1.14
N VAL A 234 17.29 -7.89 0.13
CA VAL A 234 17.18 -6.89 -0.95
C VAL A 234 16.56 -5.59 -0.43
N LEU A 235 15.44 -5.64 0.29
CA LEU A 235 14.81 -4.44 0.87
C LEU A 235 15.72 -3.76 1.88
N GLU A 236 16.49 -4.52 2.67
CA GLU A 236 17.50 -3.97 3.56
C GLU A 236 18.60 -3.25 2.78
N SER A 237 19.14 -3.87 1.73
CA SER A 237 20.16 -3.26 0.87
C SER A 237 19.68 -1.99 0.17
N LEU A 238 18.39 -1.91 -0.16
CA LEU A 238 17.75 -0.75 -0.78
C LEU A 238 17.30 0.30 0.25
N GLY A 239 17.39 0.00 1.54
CA GLY A 239 16.88 0.86 2.61
C GLY A 239 15.36 1.06 2.59
N SER A 240 14.61 0.21 1.90
CA SER A 240 13.15 0.29 1.79
C SER A 240 12.50 -0.58 2.85
N PRO A 241 11.50 -0.10 3.63
CA PRO A 241 10.81 -0.93 4.61
C PRO A 241 9.82 -1.91 3.96
N LEU A 242 9.36 -1.59 2.75
CA LEU A 242 8.32 -2.34 2.03
C LEU A 242 8.74 -2.62 0.59
N GLY A 243 8.25 -3.71 0.03
CA GLY A 243 8.40 -4.10 -1.38
C GLY A 243 7.12 -4.72 -1.93
N ILE A 244 6.85 -4.53 -3.22
CA ILE A 244 5.74 -5.20 -3.90
C ILE A 244 6.26 -6.47 -4.56
N VAL A 245 5.58 -7.58 -4.36
CA VAL A 245 5.95 -8.84 -5.01
C VAL A 245 5.35 -8.85 -6.42
N LYS A 246 6.21 -9.07 -7.42
CA LYS A 246 5.83 -9.26 -8.83
C LYS A 246 5.24 -10.65 -9.07
N GLY A 247 5.73 -11.62 -8.31
CA GLY A 247 5.29 -13.00 -8.33
C GLY A 247 6.25 -13.88 -7.54
N ILE A 248 5.90 -15.16 -7.45
CA ILE A 248 6.62 -16.20 -6.74
C ILE A 248 7.35 -17.05 -7.76
N ALA A 249 8.64 -17.27 -7.51
CA ALA A 249 9.48 -18.05 -8.39
C ALA A 249 8.99 -19.49 -8.46
N GLY A 250 8.83 -20.03 -9.67
CA GLY A 250 8.65 -21.45 -9.84
C GLY A 250 9.97 -22.18 -9.57
N GLN A 251 9.89 -23.45 -9.21
CA GLN A 251 11.01 -24.22 -8.67
C GLN A 251 11.18 -25.55 -9.40
N THR A 252 12.44 -25.96 -9.58
CA THR A 252 12.81 -27.33 -9.96
C THR A 252 13.85 -27.87 -8.97
N ARG A 253 13.57 -29.01 -8.34
CA ARG A 253 14.55 -29.73 -7.51
C ARG A 253 15.02 -30.99 -8.23
N LEU A 254 16.34 -31.15 -8.33
CA LEU A 254 17.00 -32.31 -8.91
C LEU A 254 17.83 -33.04 -7.84
N LYS A 255 18.02 -34.34 -8.03
CA LYS A 255 19.03 -35.12 -7.32
C LYS A 255 20.00 -35.69 -8.35
N VAL A 256 21.25 -35.26 -8.28
CA VAL A 256 22.33 -35.74 -9.15
C VAL A 256 23.09 -36.82 -8.40
N LYS A 257 23.29 -37.97 -9.04
CA LYS A 257 24.10 -39.09 -8.52
C LYS A 257 25.28 -39.28 -9.44
N VAL A 258 26.49 -39.19 -8.91
CA VAL A 258 27.74 -39.38 -9.64
C VAL A 258 28.42 -40.64 -9.12
N SER A 259 28.74 -41.57 -10.02
CA SER A 259 29.30 -42.88 -9.71
C SER A 259 30.63 -43.06 -10.44
N GLY A 260 31.70 -43.19 -9.68
CA GLY A 260 33.06 -43.46 -10.15
C GLY A 260 33.52 -44.86 -9.75
N SER A 261 34.83 -45.01 -9.53
CA SER A 261 35.42 -46.27 -9.07
C SER A 261 36.32 -46.07 -7.84
N GLN A 262 36.34 -47.07 -6.96
CA GLN A 262 37.24 -47.09 -5.81
C GLN A 262 38.66 -47.40 -6.24
N GLY A 263 39.62 -46.68 -5.68
CA GLY A 263 41.04 -46.87 -5.94
C GLY A 263 41.89 -46.36 -4.78
N HIS A 264 43.07 -46.95 -4.57
CA HIS A 264 43.97 -46.52 -3.51
C HIS A 264 44.64 -45.19 -3.88
N ALA A 265 44.51 -44.20 -2.98
CA ALA A 265 44.91 -42.81 -3.25
C ALA A 265 46.40 -42.63 -3.59
N GLY A 266 47.28 -43.52 -3.12
CA GLY A 266 48.72 -43.46 -3.42
C GLY A 266 49.17 -44.25 -4.66
N THR A 267 48.34 -45.13 -5.21
CA THR A 267 48.78 -46.09 -6.25
C THR A 267 47.99 -46.02 -7.54
N VAL A 268 46.81 -45.40 -7.57
CA VAL A 268 46.07 -45.14 -8.82
C VAL A 268 46.58 -43.85 -9.47
N PRO A 269 47.24 -43.93 -10.64
CA PRO A 269 47.71 -42.75 -11.37
C PRO A 269 46.57 -41.83 -11.76
N MET A 270 46.83 -40.52 -11.85
CA MET A 270 45.78 -39.52 -12.09
C MET A 270 45.00 -39.75 -13.39
N LEU A 271 45.66 -40.16 -14.47
CA LEU A 271 45.03 -40.43 -15.78
C LEU A 271 44.05 -41.62 -15.78
N MET A 272 44.08 -42.46 -14.73
CA MET A 272 43.24 -43.66 -14.62
C MET A 272 42.11 -43.49 -13.60
N ARG A 273 42.01 -42.33 -12.94
CA ARG A 273 40.99 -42.10 -11.92
C ARG A 273 39.63 -41.83 -12.54
N GLN A 274 38.60 -42.39 -11.92
CA GLN A 274 37.20 -42.04 -12.13
C GLN A 274 36.67 -41.49 -10.80
N ASP A 275 37.10 -40.28 -10.47
CA ASP A 275 36.88 -39.67 -9.15
C ASP A 275 35.52 -38.96 -9.11
N SER A 276 34.57 -39.52 -8.37
CA SER A 276 33.21 -38.97 -8.30
C SER A 276 33.13 -37.66 -7.50
N MET A 277 34.05 -37.43 -6.55
CA MET A 277 34.11 -36.18 -5.78
C MET A 277 34.63 -35.03 -6.63
N ALA A 278 35.70 -35.25 -7.37
CA ALA A 278 36.24 -34.24 -8.28
C ALA A 278 35.22 -33.87 -9.39
N ALA A 279 34.48 -34.86 -9.89
CA ALA A 279 33.39 -34.62 -10.82
C ALA A 279 32.26 -33.79 -10.19
N ALA A 280 31.77 -34.19 -9.01
CA ALA A 280 30.71 -33.44 -8.31
C ALA A 280 31.13 -31.99 -8.01
N ALA A 281 32.37 -31.76 -7.57
CA ALA A 281 32.89 -30.42 -7.32
C ALA A 281 32.87 -29.53 -8.57
N GLU A 282 33.26 -30.07 -9.74
CA GLU A 282 33.19 -29.33 -10.99
C GLU A 282 31.74 -29.02 -11.39
N LEU A 283 30.82 -29.98 -11.24
CA LEU A 283 29.39 -29.77 -11.53
C LEU A 283 28.77 -28.68 -10.66
N ILE A 284 29.13 -28.62 -9.37
CA ILE A 284 28.62 -27.62 -8.43
C ILE A 284 29.10 -26.22 -8.83
N VAL A 285 30.40 -26.07 -9.14
CA VAL A 285 30.96 -24.79 -9.62
C VAL A 285 30.36 -24.39 -10.97
N ASN A 286 30.12 -25.37 -11.83
CA ASN A 286 29.50 -25.18 -13.13
C ASN A 286 28.05 -24.66 -13.02
N LEU A 287 27.22 -25.24 -12.13
CA LEU A 287 25.88 -24.73 -11.83
C LEU A 287 25.92 -23.27 -11.37
N GLU A 288 26.82 -22.94 -10.43
CA GLU A 288 26.97 -21.58 -9.93
C GLU A 288 27.33 -20.61 -11.07
N SER A 289 28.26 -21.00 -11.94
CA SER A 289 28.66 -20.20 -13.11
C SER A 289 27.50 -20.02 -14.10
N LEU A 290 26.74 -21.08 -14.38
CA LEU A 290 25.58 -21.04 -15.28
C LEU A 290 24.55 -20.03 -14.78
N CYS A 291 24.25 -20.02 -13.48
CA CYS A 291 23.22 -19.14 -12.93
C CYS A 291 23.71 -17.70 -12.67
N LYS A 292 25.00 -17.49 -12.39
CA LYS A 292 25.58 -16.13 -12.32
C LYS A 292 25.69 -15.48 -13.71
N TYR A 293 25.94 -16.27 -14.74
CA TYR A 293 26.20 -15.78 -16.10
C TYR A 293 25.45 -16.56 -17.18
N PRO A 294 24.10 -16.59 -17.13
CA PRO A 294 23.28 -17.37 -18.07
C PRO A 294 23.52 -16.93 -19.53
N ASP A 295 23.67 -15.62 -19.76
CA ASP A 295 23.96 -15.02 -21.08
C ASP A 295 25.26 -15.54 -21.74
N ARG A 296 26.23 -16.02 -20.95
CA ARG A 296 27.50 -16.55 -21.49
C ARG A 296 27.44 -18.01 -21.88
N THR A 297 26.44 -18.72 -21.34
CA THR A 297 26.41 -20.18 -21.32
C THR A 297 25.27 -20.72 -22.18
N LEU A 298 24.11 -20.06 -22.16
CA LEU A 298 23.01 -20.37 -23.07
C LEU A 298 23.37 -19.86 -24.48
N THR A 299 23.81 -20.76 -25.36
CA THR A 299 24.01 -20.42 -26.78
C THR A 299 22.68 -20.03 -27.42
N TYR A 300 22.60 -18.82 -27.96
CA TYR A 300 21.48 -18.28 -28.73
C TYR A 300 21.10 -19.24 -29.86
N LYS A 301 20.10 -20.10 -29.66
CA LYS A 301 19.52 -20.93 -30.72
C LYS A 301 18.26 -20.23 -31.20
N GLU A 302 18.27 -19.80 -32.45
CA GLU A 302 17.16 -19.15 -33.19
C GLU A 302 15.86 -19.99 -33.25
N GLN A 303 15.77 -21.14 -32.56
CA GLN A 303 14.62 -22.04 -32.54
C GLN A 303 13.75 -21.94 -31.27
N CYS A 304 14.21 -21.28 -30.20
CA CYS A 304 13.39 -20.96 -29.03
C CYS A 304 13.31 -19.43 -28.90
N GLY A 305 12.09 -18.91 -28.69
CA GLY A 305 11.79 -17.49 -28.69
C GLY A 305 12.78 -16.63 -27.89
N SER A 306 12.96 -15.40 -28.32
CA SER A 306 13.91 -14.41 -27.81
C SER A 306 13.96 -14.29 -26.28
N TYR A 307 15.04 -14.76 -25.65
CA TYR A 307 15.38 -14.47 -24.25
C TYR A 307 15.85 -13.02 -24.12
N LYS A 308 15.18 -12.21 -23.29
CA LYS A 308 15.65 -10.84 -22.99
C LYS A 308 16.57 -10.91 -21.77
N LYS A 309 17.61 -10.06 -21.75
CA LYS A 309 18.54 -9.92 -20.61
C LYS A 309 17.84 -9.56 -19.28
N GLU A 310 16.63 -9.02 -19.38
CA GLU A 310 15.74 -8.70 -18.26
C GLU A 310 14.98 -9.94 -17.71
N SER A 311 14.94 -11.06 -18.45
CA SER A 311 14.16 -12.25 -18.10
C SER A 311 14.80 -13.06 -16.96
N PHE A 312 16.14 -13.15 -16.89
CA PHE A 312 16.85 -13.82 -15.80
C PHE A 312 16.90 -13.04 -14.47
N SER A 313 16.20 -11.91 -14.36
CA SER A 313 16.09 -11.19 -13.08
C SER A 313 15.39 -12.08 -12.04
N GLY A 314 16.14 -12.55 -11.03
CA GLY A 314 15.64 -13.44 -9.99
C GLY A 314 15.97 -14.92 -10.18
N LEU A 315 16.82 -15.30 -11.13
CA LEU A 315 17.34 -16.68 -11.20
C LEU A 315 18.18 -16.99 -9.95
N VAL A 316 17.81 -18.04 -9.22
CA VAL A 316 18.54 -18.55 -8.05
C VAL A 316 18.82 -20.03 -8.23
N CYS A 317 20.07 -20.44 -8.00
CA CYS A 317 20.47 -21.84 -8.07
C CYS A 317 21.33 -22.19 -6.86
N THR A 318 20.99 -23.28 -6.17
CA THR A 318 21.73 -23.73 -4.98
C THR A 318 21.91 -25.24 -4.97
N VAL A 319 22.91 -25.69 -4.19
CA VAL A 319 23.14 -27.09 -3.86
C VAL A 319 22.91 -27.22 -2.36
N GLY A 320 21.80 -27.86 -1.98
CA GLY A 320 21.34 -27.88 -0.59
C GLY A 320 21.96 -29.00 0.26
N GLU A 321 22.33 -30.12 -0.37
CA GLU A 321 22.90 -31.28 0.31
C GLU A 321 23.96 -31.95 -0.57
N ILE A 322 25.06 -32.41 0.05
CA ILE A 322 26.02 -33.31 -0.57
C ILE A 322 26.27 -34.50 0.36
N SER A 323 26.18 -35.72 -0.18
CA SER A 323 26.52 -36.96 0.52
C SER A 323 27.53 -37.76 -0.30
N SER A 324 28.54 -38.30 0.38
CA SER A 324 29.57 -39.13 -0.26
C SER A 324 29.71 -40.46 0.47
N TRP A 325 29.92 -41.52 -0.31
CA TRP A 325 30.21 -42.85 0.24
C TRP A 325 31.68 -42.95 0.65
N PRO A 326 32.05 -43.87 1.58
CA PRO A 326 33.45 -44.10 1.93
C PRO A 326 34.33 -44.33 0.69
N GLY A 327 35.45 -43.62 0.62
CA GLY A 327 36.33 -43.65 -0.56
C GLY A 327 35.81 -42.86 -1.78
N ALA A 328 34.73 -42.10 -1.62
CA ALA A 328 34.12 -41.24 -2.64
C ALA A 328 33.90 -41.94 -3.99
N SER A 329 33.45 -43.20 -3.97
CA SER A 329 33.06 -43.91 -5.18
C SER A 329 31.72 -43.47 -5.73
N ASN A 330 30.87 -42.94 -4.86
CA ASN A 330 29.59 -42.35 -5.24
C ASN A 330 29.40 -41.05 -4.45
N VAL A 331 28.99 -40.00 -5.14
CA VAL A 331 28.59 -38.73 -4.54
C VAL A 331 27.20 -38.38 -5.05
N ASN A 332 26.31 -38.05 -4.13
CA ASN A 332 25.00 -37.51 -4.46
C ASN A 332 24.92 -36.07 -3.98
N PHE A 333 24.30 -35.21 -4.77
CA PHE A 333 23.96 -33.87 -4.34
C PHE A 333 22.60 -33.44 -4.87
N THR A 334 21.96 -32.50 -4.17
CA THR A 334 20.69 -31.90 -4.58
C THR A 334 20.92 -30.58 -5.28
N VAL A 335 20.04 -30.22 -6.20
CA VAL A 335 20.06 -28.94 -6.92
C VAL A 335 18.68 -28.32 -6.82
N ASP A 336 18.61 -27.04 -6.48
CA ASP A 336 17.39 -26.24 -6.43
C ASP A 336 17.56 -25.06 -7.39
N ILE A 337 16.71 -24.96 -8.40
CA ILE A 337 16.71 -23.90 -9.41
C ILE A 337 15.37 -23.19 -9.35
N ARG A 338 15.38 -21.86 -9.18
CA ARG A 338 14.18 -21.02 -9.10
C ARG A 338 14.26 -19.86 -10.09
N ALA A 339 13.16 -19.56 -10.77
CA ALA A 339 13.05 -18.40 -11.66
C ALA A 339 11.60 -17.88 -11.73
N MET A 340 11.44 -16.60 -12.10
CA MET A 340 10.13 -15.95 -12.28
C MET A 340 9.42 -16.39 -13.55
N ASP A 341 10.18 -16.91 -14.52
CA ASP A 341 9.72 -17.35 -15.81
C ASP A 341 10.03 -18.85 -15.93
N ASP A 342 8.99 -19.64 -16.21
CA ASP A 342 9.10 -21.10 -16.28
C ASP A 342 9.92 -21.55 -17.49
N ASP A 343 9.90 -20.80 -18.60
CA ASP A 343 10.68 -21.11 -19.80
C ASP A 343 12.17 -20.87 -19.54
N ASP A 344 12.52 -19.77 -18.86
CA ASP A 344 13.88 -19.49 -18.43
C ASP A 344 14.39 -20.56 -17.44
N ARG A 345 13.56 -20.97 -16.47
CA ARG A 345 13.90 -22.07 -15.55
C ARG A 345 14.15 -23.35 -16.33
N GLY A 346 13.26 -23.68 -17.26
CA GLY A 346 13.36 -24.85 -18.13
C GLY A 346 14.65 -24.88 -18.93
N ALA A 347 15.04 -23.72 -19.49
CA ALA A 347 16.30 -23.57 -20.22
C ALA A 347 17.53 -23.84 -19.35
N ILE A 348 17.59 -23.29 -18.14
CA ILE A 348 18.69 -23.52 -17.20
C ILE A 348 18.76 -24.99 -16.75
N VAL A 349 17.62 -25.61 -16.45
CA VAL A 349 17.54 -27.03 -16.09
C VAL A 349 18.04 -27.91 -17.24
N SER A 350 17.65 -27.60 -18.48
CA SER A 350 18.06 -28.35 -19.66
C SER A 350 19.57 -28.21 -19.91
N GLU A 351 20.10 -26.99 -19.87
CA GLU A 351 21.52 -26.72 -20.07
C GLU A 351 22.38 -27.36 -18.98
N PHE A 352 21.99 -27.21 -17.70
CA PHE A 352 22.70 -27.86 -16.60
C PHE A 352 22.69 -29.38 -16.76
N SER A 353 21.55 -29.97 -17.13
CA SER A 353 21.45 -31.42 -17.36
C SER A 353 22.39 -31.88 -18.48
N HIS A 354 22.47 -31.11 -19.58
CA HIS A 354 23.41 -31.37 -20.67
C HIS A 354 24.86 -31.32 -20.18
N GLN A 355 25.24 -30.27 -19.45
CA GLN A 355 26.60 -30.09 -18.92
C GLN A 355 26.99 -31.18 -17.91
N VAL A 356 26.04 -31.67 -17.11
CA VAL A 356 26.24 -32.82 -16.21
C VAL A 356 26.71 -34.04 -16.99
N TYR A 357 26.00 -34.42 -18.05
CA TYR A 357 26.38 -35.59 -18.85
C TYR A 357 27.72 -35.38 -19.58
N GLN A 358 28.00 -34.18 -20.08
CA GLN A 358 29.28 -33.88 -20.75
C GLN A 358 30.48 -33.97 -19.79
N ILE A 359 30.39 -33.32 -18.62
CA ILE A 359 31.48 -33.30 -17.63
C ILE A 359 31.73 -34.71 -17.09
N CYS A 360 30.66 -35.47 -16.81
CA CYS A 360 30.80 -36.84 -16.33
C CYS A 360 31.44 -37.76 -17.38
N ASN A 361 31.06 -37.63 -18.65
CA ASN A 361 31.70 -38.36 -19.74
C ASN A 361 33.19 -38.01 -19.89
N ASN A 362 33.55 -36.72 -19.83
CA ASN A 362 34.95 -36.28 -19.90
C ASN A 362 35.80 -36.79 -18.72
N ARG A 363 35.17 -36.97 -17.55
CA ARG A 363 35.80 -37.52 -16.34
C ARG A 363 35.70 -39.04 -16.23
N MET A 364 35.12 -39.71 -17.22
CA MET A 364 34.91 -41.16 -17.24
C MET A 364 34.15 -41.68 -16.00
N VAL A 365 33.22 -40.89 -15.48
CA VAL A 365 32.30 -41.28 -14.40
C VAL A 365 30.89 -41.39 -14.94
N ASN A 366 30.05 -42.20 -14.29
CA ASN A 366 28.64 -42.30 -14.62
C ASN A 366 27.83 -41.28 -13.83
N CYS A 367 26.75 -40.74 -14.40
CA CYS A 367 25.85 -39.84 -13.69
C CYS A 367 24.38 -40.09 -14.02
N THR A 368 23.50 -39.86 -13.04
CA THR A 368 22.06 -39.85 -13.24
C THR A 368 21.46 -38.58 -12.61
N ILE A 369 20.44 -38.04 -13.26
CA ILE A 369 19.68 -36.88 -12.77
C ILE A 369 18.25 -37.37 -12.51
N GLU A 370 17.78 -37.15 -11.29
CA GLU A 370 16.42 -37.49 -10.88
C GLU A 370 15.65 -36.20 -10.58
N HIS A 371 14.54 -35.96 -11.28
CA HIS A 371 13.64 -34.86 -10.99
C HIS A 371 12.81 -35.20 -9.75
N LYS A 372 12.99 -34.42 -8.69
CA LYS A 372 12.32 -34.64 -7.40
C LYS A 372 11.05 -33.81 -7.24
N HIS A 373 11.07 -32.58 -7.74
CA HIS A 373 9.94 -31.66 -7.60
C HIS A 373 9.99 -30.61 -8.71
N THR A 374 8.82 -30.21 -9.19
CA THR A 374 8.62 -29.07 -10.08
C THR A 374 7.36 -28.33 -9.65
N ALA A 375 7.46 -27.01 -9.53
CA ALA A 375 6.34 -26.10 -9.30
C ALA A 375 6.44 -24.93 -10.29
N GLU A 376 5.30 -24.55 -10.88
CA GLU A 376 5.21 -23.41 -11.80
C GLU A 376 5.33 -22.07 -11.07
N ALA A 377 5.76 -21.05 -11.80
CA ALA A 377 5.83 -19.69 -11.26
C ALA A 377 4.42 -19.08 -11.15
N VAL A 378 4.23 -18.23 -10.14
CA VAL A 378 2.95 -17.55 -9.92
C VAL A 378 3.14 -16.06 -10.08
N HIS A 379 2.39 -15.43 -10.99
CA HIS A 379 2.41 -13.99 -11.16
C HIS A 379 1.39 -13.30 -10.25
N CYS A 380 1.81 -12.23 -9.58
CA CYS A 380 0.87 -11.36 -8.89
C CYS A 380 0.06 -10.54 -9.91
N ASP A 381 -1.22 -10.33 -9.61
CA ASP A 381 -2.12 -9.57 -10.46
C ASP A 381 -1.68 -8.11 -10.55
N SER A 382 -1.68 -7.58 -11.77
CA SER A 382 -1.17 -6.24 -12.05
C SER A 382 -1.98 -5.13 -11.38
N GLU A 383 -3.31 -5.29 -11.28
CA GLU A 383 -4.20 -4.30 -10.68
C GLU A 383 -4.04 -4.29 -9.16
N LEU A 384 -4.06 -5.46 -8.52
CA LEU A 384 -3.82 -5.62 -7.08
C LEU A 384 -2.43 -5.10 -6.70
N SER A 385 -1.40 -5.48 -7.45
CA SER A 385 -0.03 -5.03 -7.23
C SER A 385 0.10 -3.51 -7.35
N GLN A 386 -0.61 -2.89 -8.29
CA GLN A 386 -0.62 -1.43 -8.43
C GLN A 386 -1.31 -0.74 -7.25
N GLN A 387 -2.44 -1.28 -6.76
CA GLN A 387 -3.14 -0.75 -5.58
C GLN A 387 -2.29 -0.87 -4.31
N LEU A 388 -1.63 -2.01 -4.11
CA LEU A 388 -0.65 -2.22 -3.03
C LEU A 388 0.54 -1.25 -3.18
N LYS A 389 1.09 -1.08 -4.38
CA LYS A 389 2.20 -0.14 -4.64
C LYS A 389 1.82 1.29 -4.25
N GLN A 390 0.62 1.72 -4.60
CA GLN A 390 0.10 3.05 -4.23
C GLN A 390 -0.06 3.21 -2.72
N ALA A 391 -0.56 2.17 -2.05
CA ALA A 391 -0.72 2.14 -0.60
C ALA A 391 0.63 2.18 0.13
N ALA A 392 1.57 1.31 -0.25
CA ALA A 392 2.92 1.26 0.29
C ALA A 392 3.69 2.57 0.06
N HIS A 393 3.61 3.14 -1.15
CA HIS A 393 4.26 4.42 -1.45
C HIS A 393 3.71 5.55 -0.57
N SER A 394 2.38 5.58 -0.35
CA SER A 394 1.75 6.54 0.54
C SER A 394 2.20 6.38 1.99
N THR A 395 2.40 5.15 2.45
CA THR A 395 2.93 4.81 3.77
C THR A 395 4.38 5.26 3.95
N VAL A 396 5.28 4.84 3.06
CA VAL A 396 6.71 5.16 3.15
C VAL A 396 6.92 6.67 3.16
N LYS A 397 6.19 7.40 2.31
CA LYS A 397 6.24 8.86 2.26
C LYS A 397 5.78 9.53 3.56
N LYS A 398 4.79 8.96 4.26
CA LYS A 398 4.31 9.47 5.56
C LYS A 398 5.31 9.18 6.68
N MET A 399 5.87 7.97 6.73
CA MET A 399 6.76 7.53 7.81
C MET A 399 8.17 8.11 7.71
N SER A 400 8.66 8.37 6.50
CA SER A 400 10.00 8.92 6.31
C SER A 400 10.04 10.00 5.22
N ARG A 401 10.29 11.25 5.64
CA ARG A 401 10.55 12.37 4.71
C ARG A 401 11.88 12.21 3.96
N LYS A 402 12.74 11.26 4.36
CA LYS A 402 14.08 11.04 3.79
C LYS A 402 14.13 9.97 2.70
N ILE A 403 13.16 9.04 2.66
CA ILE A 403 13.11 8.02 1.60
C ILE A 403 12.41 8.64 0.39
N GLN A 404 13.21 9.19 -0.53
CA GLN A 404 12.76 9.63 -1.85
C GLN A 404 13.04 8.51 -2.85
N GLY A 405 12.08 7.62 -3.06
CA GLY A 405 12.21 6.50 -4.00
C GLY A 405 10.87 5.82 -4.25
N GLU A 406 10.73 5.17 -5.40
CA GLU A 406 9.61 4.26 -5.62
C GLU A 406 9.72 3.04 -4.69
N VAL A 407 8.58 2.49 -4.29
CA VAL A 407 8.56 1.20 -3.59
C VAL A 407 9.13 0.13 -4.54
N PRO A 408 10.18 -0.61 -4.14
CA PRO A 408 10.77 -1.65 -4.96
C PRO A 408 9.76 -2.72 -5.35
N VAL A 409 9.96 -3.31 -6.53
CA VAL A 409 9.19 -4.46 -7.00
C VAL A 409 10.16 -5.63 -7.09
N LEU A 410 9.88 -6.72 -6.40
CA LEU A 410 10.77 -7.87 -6.22
C LEU A 410 10.05 -9.17 -6.56
N MET A 411 10.82 -10.23 -6.80
CA MET A 411 10.31 -11.60 -6.84
C MET A 411 10.31 -12.15 -5.40
N SER A 412 9.34 -13.01 -5.06
CA SER A 412 9.53 -13.94 -3.94
C SER A 412 10.32 -15.18 -4.39
N GLY A 413 11.44 -15.43 -3.73
CA GLY A 413 12.21 -16.64 -3.93
C GLY A 413 11.61 -17.87 -3.21
N ALA A 414 10.76 -17.67 -2.20
CA ALA A 414 10.15 -18.70 -1.37
C ALA A 414 8.70 -18.99 -1.79
N GLY A 415 8.22 -20.19 -1.44
CA GLY A 415 6.80 -20.50 -1.56
C GLY A 415 6.00 -19.76 -0.50
N HIS A 416 4.72 -19.54 -0.77
CA HIS A 416 3.77 -18.95 0.17
C HIS A 416 2.36 -19.48 -0.13
N ASP A 417 1.42 -19.30 0.79
CA ASP A 417 0.01 -19.64 0.58
C ASP A 417 -0.58 -19.00 -0.67
N ALA A 418 -0.10 -17.82 -1.07
CA ALA A 418 -0.41 -17.19 -2.35
C ALA A 418 -0.24 -18.10 -3.57
N MET A 419 0.67 -19.08 -3.54
CA MET A 419 0.80 -20.06 -4.63
C MET A 419 -0.46 -20.91 -4.74
N ALA A 420 -0.91 -21.50 -3.63
CA ALA A 420 -2.15 -22.28 -3.61
C ALA A 420 -3.37 -21.42 -3.96
N MET A 421 -3.44 -20.21 -3.40
CA MET A 421 -4.54 -19.28 -3.61
C MET A 421 -4.66 -18.75 -5.05
N SER A 422 -3.57 -18.75 -5.83
CA SER A 422 -3.61 -18.37 -7.25
C SER A 422 -4.48 -19.29 -8.12
N HIS A 423 -4.74 -20.53 -7.66
CA HIS A 423 -5.67 -21.44 -8.32
C HIS A 423 -7.15 -21.12 -8.01
N LEU A 424 -7.42 -20.27 -7.02
CA LEU A 424 -8.76 -19.82 -6.65
C LEU A 424 -9.06 -18.44 -7.22
N THR A 425 -8.12 -17.50 -7.09
CA THR A 425 -8.36 -16.09 -7.40
C THR A 425 -7.05 -15.37 -7.75
N LYS A 426 -7.15 -14.09 -8.11
CA LYS A 426 -5.98 -13.23 -8.30
C LYS A 426 -5.27 -12.94 -6.97
N VAL A 427 -3.94 -12.92 -7.00
CA VAL A 427 -3.11 -12.74 -5.80
C VAL A 427 -2.25 -11.48 -5.88
N GLY A 428 -1.97 -10.85 -4.75
CA GLY A 428 -0.96 -9.81 -4.62
C GLY A 428 -0.23 -9.93 -3.29
N MET A 429 1.06 -9.60 -3.25
CA MET A 429 1.79 -9.66 -1.98
C MET A 429 2.59 -8.39 -1.69
N LEU A 430 2.78 -8.14 -0.40
CA LEU A 430 3.57 -7.05 0.16
C LEU A 430 4.67 -7.62 1.04
N PHE A 431 5.91 -7.37 0.66
CA PHE A 431 7.08 -7.72 1.46
C PHE A 431 7.44 -6.65 2.47
N VAL A 432 7.93 -7.11 3.61
CA VAL A 432 8.44 -6.33 4.72
C VAL A 432 9.93 -6.64 4.87
N ARG A 433 10.73 -5.59 5.04
CA ARG A 433 12.18 -5.72 5.25
C ARG A 433 12.47 -6.57 6.49
N CYS A 434 13.43 -7.49 6.36
CA CYS A 434 14.00 -8.25 7.46
C CYS A 434 15.52 -8.08 7.53
N ARG A 435 16.10 -8.19 8.73
CA ARG A 435 17.52 -7.93 8.99
C ARG A 435 18.40 -9.03 8.42
N GLY A 436 19.35 -8.66 7.56
CA GLY A 436 20.28 -9.59 6.92
C GLY A 436 19.64 -10.61 5.98
N GLY A 437 18.33 -10.53 5.73
CA GLY A 437 17.59 -11.57 5.00
C GLY A 437 17.47 -12.91 5.73
N ILE A 438 17.66 -12.92 7.06
CA ILE A 438 17.58 -14.15 7.86
C ILE A 438 16.11 -14.52 8.08
N SER A 439 15.77 -15.78 7.79
CA SER A 439 14.45 -16.41 8.02
C SER A 439 14.65 -17.87 8.46
N HIS A 440 13.59 -18.54 8.93
CA HIS A 440 13.64 -19.93 9.41
C HIS A 440 14.72 -20.12 10.50
N SER A 441 14.87 -19.09 11.34
CA SER A 441 15.89 -19.02 12.38
C SER A 441 15.44 -18.07 13.49
N PRO A 442 15.85 -18.30 14.75
CA PRO A 442 15.48 -17.41 15.86
C PRO A 442 16.04 -15.99 15.72
N ASP A 443 17.07 -15.81 14.87
CA ASP A 443 17.69 -14.51 14.60
C ASP A 443 16.89 -13.63 13.62
N GLU A 444 15.83 -14.18 13.02
CA GLU A 444 14.87 -13.48 12.16
C GLU A 444 14.32 -12.23 12.86
N TYR A 445 14.36 -11.11 12.13
CA TYR A 445 14.00 -9.82 12.72
C TYR A 445 13.45 -8.85 11.69
N ALA A 446 12.21 -8.41 11.92
CA ALA A 446 11.66 -7.18 11.37
C ALA A 446 11.59 -6.12 12.47
N SER A 447 11.93 -4.86 12.16
CA SER A 447 11.82 -3.79 13.16
C SER A 447 10.37 -3.41 13.42
N ASP A 448 10.06 -2.91 14.62
CA ASP A 448 8.72 -2.42 14.96
C ASP A 448 8.21 -1.39 13.94
N ASN A 449 9.09 -0.53 13.42
CA ASN A 449 8.74 0.44 12.38
C ASN A 449 8.43 -0.22 11.03
N ASP A 450 9.06 -1.35 10.70
CA ASP A 450 8.75 -2.12 9.49
C ASP A 450 7.39 -2.84 9.64
N VAL A 451 7.10 -3.39 10.83
CA VAL A 451 5.76 -3.93 11.19
C VAL A 451 4.68 -2.84 11.06
N TRP A 452 4.97 -1.65 11.60
CA TRP A 452 4.07 -0.49 11.48
C TRP A 452 3.85 -0.10 10.03
N ALA A 453 4.91 -0.07 9.21
CA ALA A 453 4.81 0.24 7.79
C ALA A 453 3.90 -0.75 7.06
N ALA A 454 4.02 -2.05 7.36
CA ALA A 454 3.19 -3.09 6.78
C ALA A 454 1.72 -2.92 7.14
N GLY A 455 1.41 -2.76 8.43
CA GLY A 455 0.05 -2.52 8.91
C GLY A 455 -0.58 -1.25 8.34
N LEU A 456 0.21 -0.16 8.25
CA LEU A 456 -0.26 1.12 7.70
C LEU A 456 -0.46 1.06 6.17
N ALA A 457 0.39 0.33 5.44
CA ALA A 457 0.18 0.08 4.02
C ALA A 457 -1.09 -0.73 3.77
N LEU A 458 -1.34 -1.77 4.57
CA LEU A 458 -2.56 -2.56 4.46
C LEU A 458 -3.81 -1.74 4.81
N LEU A 459 -3.73 -0.88 5.83
CA LEU A 459 -4.79 0.08 6.15
C LEU A 459 -5.06 1.05 4.97
N HIS A 460 -4.02 1.61 4.37
CA HIS A 460 -4.17 2.49 3.21
C HIS A 460 -4.76 1.76 2.00
N PHE A 461 -4.41 0.48 1.80
CA PHE A 461 -5.01 -0.37 0.77
C PHE A 461 -6.51 -0.57 1.05
N LEU A 462 -6.88 -0.97 2.26
CA LEU A 462 -8.28 -1.14 2.66
C LEU A 462 -9.10 0.16 2.59
N ASP A 463 -8.52 1.31 2.93
CA ASP A 463 -9.17 2.62 2.79
C ASP A 463 -9.53 2.94 1.32
N GLN A 464 -8.80 2.40 0.33
CA GLN A 464 -9.19 2.51 -1.10
C GLN A 464 -10.47 1.71 -1.40
N HIS A 465 -10.77 0.70 -0.59
CA HIS A 465 -11.95 -0.17 -0.67
C HIS A 465 -13.06 0.23 0.32
N VAL A 466 -12.90 1.29 1.12
CA VAL A 466 -14.03 1.87 1.86
C VAL A 466 -14.91 2.62 0.87
N SER A 467 -16.22 2.32 0.89
CA SER A 467 -17.25 2.76 -0.07
C SER A 467 -17.18 4.25 -0.40
N ALA A 468 -16.32 4.54 -1.38
CA ALA A 468 -16.16 5.84 -1.97
C ALA A 468 -15.89 5.76 -3.49
N LYS A 469 -16.14 4.62 -4.13
CA LYS A 469 -16.07 4.49 -5.61
C LYS A 469 -17.20 3.64 -6.23
N ALA A 470 -18.21 3.24 -5.48
CA ALA A 470 -19.29 2.38 -5.96
C ALA A 470 -20.38 3.15 -6.74
N VAL A 471 -20.08 3.44 -8.00
CA VAL A 471 -21.03 3.30 -9.11
C VAL A 471 -20.21 2.55 -10.13
N GLY A 472 -20.62 1.34 -10.55
CA GLY A 472 -19.83 0.37 -11.33
C GLY A 472 -19.42 0.82 -12.75
N LEU A 473 -18.96 2.05 -12.89
CA LEU A 473 -18.42 2.69 -14.05
C LEU A 473 -16.97 3.07 -13.74
N PRO A 474 -16.05 2.94 -14.71
CA PRO A 474 -14.66 3.32 -14.52
C PRO A 474 -14.58 4.77 -14.04
N CYS A 475 -13.68 5.02 -13.09
CA CYS A 475 -13.46 6.37 -12.59
C CYS A 475 -13.06 7.28 -13.76
N PRO A 476 -13.76 8.39 -14.00
CA PRO A 476 -13.45 9.31 -15.08
C PRO A 476 -11.99 9.76 -15.04
N ASP A 477 -11.39 9.90 -16.22
CA ASP A 477 -10.04 10.43 -16.35
C ASP A 477 -9.98 11.84 -15.73
N TYR A 478 -9.03 12.02 -14.83
CA TYR A 478 -8.90 13.24 -14.05
C TYR A 478 -8.65 14.45 -14.95
N ARG A 479 -7.79 14.32 -15.97
CA ARG A 479 -7.39 15.45 -16.82
C ARG A 479 -8.58 15.95 -17.63
N ARG A 480 -9.30 15.02 -18.26
CA ARG A 480 -10.54 15.30 -19.00
C ARG A 480 -11.60 15.95 -18.11
N MET A 481 -11.84 15.39 -16.92
CA MET A 481 -12.79 15.98 -15.96
C MET A 481 -12.37 17.38 -15.51
N HIS A 482 -11.09 17.62 -15.27
CA HIS A 482 -10.59 18.93 -14.85
C HIS A 482 -10.78 20.00 -15.94
N GLU A 483 -10.47 19.66 -17.19
CA GLU A 483 -10.68 20.54 -18.34
C GLU A 483 -12.17 20.78 -18.59
N GLY A 484 -12.99 19.72 -18.54
CA GLY A 484 -14.44 19.79 -18.64
C GLY A 484 -15.06 20.69 -17.56
N PHE A 485 -14.63 20.54 -16.31
CA PHE A 485 -15.07 21.38 -15.20
C PHE A 485 -14.67 22.84 -15.38
N LYS A 486 -13.43 23.14 -15.76
CA LYS A 486 -12.98 24.51 -15.98
C LYS A 486 -13.84 25.22 -17.04
N ALA A 487 -14.16 24.52 -18.13
CA ALA A 487 -15.03 25.04 -19.18
C ALA A 487 -16.48 25.22 -18.71
N ALA A 488 -17.07 24.20 -18.07
CA ALA A 488 -18.44 24.24 -17.55
C ALA A 488 -18.62 25.34 -16.50
N TYR A 489 -17.70 25.44 -15.54
CA TYR A 489 -17.71 26.47 -14.50
C TYR A 489 -17.61 27.88 -15.10
N THR A 490 -16.72 28.09 -16.08
CA THR A 490 -16.55 29.39 -16.72
C THR A 490 -17.84 29.83 -17.43
N ASP A 491 -18.51 28.90 -18.11
CA ASP A 491 -19.76 29.15 -18.82
C ASP A 491 -20.92 29.42 -17.84
N MET A 492 -21.05 28.59 -16.79
CA MET A 492 -22.04 28.77 -15.73
C MET A 492 -21.85 30.10 -14.98
N ALA A 493 -20.61 30.49 -14.67
CA ALA A 493 -20.33 31.77 -14.03
C ALA A 493 -20.63 32.97 -14.94
N LYS A 494 -20.53 32.81 -16.27
CA LYS A 494 -20.89 33.85 -17.23
C LYS A 494 -22.41 33.98 -17.42
N ARG A 495 -23.12 32.84 -17.51
CA ARG A 495 -24.58 32.79 -17.72
C ARG A 495 -25.36 33.13 -16.45
N TYR A 496 -24.90 32.61 -15.32
CA TYR A 496 -25.54 32.70 -14.01
C TYR A 496 -24.50 33.10 -12.96
N PRO A 497 -24.05 34.37 -12.94
CA PRO A 497 -23.02 34.83 -12.01
C PRO A 497 -23.44 34.70 -10.56
N CYS A 498 -22.46 34.76 -9.64
CA CYS A 498 -22.71 34.63 -8.20
C CYS A 498 -23.49 33.35 -7.84
N PHE A 499 -23.15 32.24 -8.49
CA PHE A 499 -23.76 30.93 -8.24
C PHE A 499 -25.30 30.92 -8.39
N GLY A 500 -25.82 31.70 -9.35
CA GLY A 500 -27.25 31.75 -9.66
C GLY A 500 -28.04 32.85 -8.95
N HIS A 501 -27.40 33.65 -8.08
CA HIS A 501 -28.07 34.65 -7.26
C HIS A 501 -28.92 35.64 -8.07
N ALA A 502 -28.33 36.28 -9.10
CA ALA A 502 -29.02 37.28 -9.91
C ALA A 502 -30.21 36.72 -10.70
N ALA A 503 -30.15 35.43 -11.06
CA ALA A 503 -31.20 34.74 -11.80
C ALA A 503 -32.23 34.05 -10.88
N LYS A 504 -32.12 34.21 -9.55
CA LYS A 504 -32.91 33.47 -8.54
C LYS A 504 -32.87 31.93 -8.75
N MET A 505 -31.77 31.43 -9.32
CA MET A 505 -31.54 30.01 -9.53
C MET A 505 -31.08 29.38 -8.20
N PRO A 506 -31.67 28.27 -7.74
CA PRO A 506 -31.18 27.57 -6.56
C PRO A 506 -29.72 27.15 -6.73
N ASN A 507 -28.91 27.32 -5.69
CA ASN A 507 -27.48 27.02 -5.74
C ASN A 507 -27.20 25.54 -6.10
N ILE A 508 -28.03 24.62 -5.59
CA ILE A 508 -27.94 23.20 -5.92
C ILE A 508 -28.15 22.95 -7.41
N ASP A 509 -29.06 23.67 -8.06
CA ASP A 509 -29.31 23.53 -9.50
C ASP A 509 -28.16 24.13 -10.31
N TRP A 510 -27.58 25.23 -9.85
CA TRP A 510 -26.39 25.81 -10.47
C TRP A 510 -25.24 24.80 -10.50
N TRP A 511 -24.95 24.17 -9.35
CA TRP A 511 -23.93 23.14 -9.25
C TRP A 511 -24.30 21.87 -10.01
N ARG A 512 -25.58 21.48 -10.04
CA ARG A 512 -26.07 20.33 -10.80
C ARG A 512 -25.82 20.49 -12.29
N SER A 513 -26.18 21.64 -12.86
CA SER A 513 -25.88 21.98 -14.25
C SER A 513 -24.38 22.03 -14.51
N CYS A 514 -23.60 22.67 -13.63
CA CYS A 514 -22.15 22.72 -13.77
C CYS A 514 -21.51 21.33 -13.79
N VAL A 515 -21.92 20.44 -12.87
CA VAL A 515 -21.39 19.07 -12.78
C VAL A 515 -21.82 18.26 -14.00
N LYS A 516 -23.09 18.33 -14.42
CA LYS A 516 -23.58 17.64 -15.63
C LYS A 516 -22.79 18.04 -16.87
N ASP A 517 -22.64 19.35 -17.10
CA ASP A 517 -21.87 19.88 -18.22
C ASP A 517 -20.38 19.49 -18.14
N SER A 518 -19.83 19.34 -16.92
CA SER A 518 -18.45 18.90 -16.73
C SER A 518 -18.24 17.47 -17.24
N PHE A 519 -19.16 16.55 -16.93
CA PHE A 519 -19.11 15.17 -17.40
C PHE A 519 -19.28 15.08 -18.91
N ILE A 520 -20.27 15.79 -19.47
CA ILE A 520 -20.53 15.82 -20.92
C ILE A 520 -19.29 16.32 -21.67
N ARG A 521 -18.70 17.44 -21.24
CA ARG A 521 -17.49 18.01 -21.86
C ARG A 521 -16.27 17.11 -21.70
N ALA A 522 -16.21 16.34 -20.63
CA ALA A 522 -15.17 15.35 -20.42
C ALA A 522 -15.41 14.07 -21.24
N GLY A 523 -16.52 13.96 -21.98
CA GLY A 523 -16.88 12.80 -22.81
C GLY A 523 -17.44 11.63 -22.01
N TYR A 524 -18.13 11.91 -20.91
CA TYR A 524 -18.85 10.95 -20.10
C TYR A 524 -20.34 11.29 -20.11
N GLU A 525 -21.16 10.39 -20.64
CA GLU A 525 -22.61 10.48 -20.59
C GLU A 525 -23.13 9.44 -19.60
N TYR A 526 -23.91 9.91 -18.64
CA TYR A 526 -24.60 9.06 -17.67
C TYR A 526 -26.10 9.20 -17.88
N ASP A 527 -26.83 8.11 -17.66
CA ASP A 527 -28.26 8.18 -17.50
C ASP A 527 -28.62 9.04 -16.28
N ASP A 528 -29.84 9.57 -16.26
CA ASP A 528 -30.25 10.53 -15.22
C ASP A 528 -30.19 9.91 -13.81
N GLU A 529 -30.49 8.61 -13.63
CA GLU A 529 -30.45 7.96 -12.32
C GLU A 529 -29.01 7.88 -11.79
N THR A 530 -28.08 7.43 -12.63
CA THR A 530 -26.66 7.36 -12.32
C THR A 530 -26.09 8.74 -12.03
N PHE A 531 -26.41 9.73 -12.88
CA PHE A 531 -25.96 11.10 -12.70
C PHE A 531 -26.42 11.66 -11.35
N GLU A 532 -27.67 11.41 -10.93
CA GLU A 532 -28.17 11.90 -9.65
C GLU A 532 -27.44 11.32 -8.44
N LYS A 533 -27.10 10.02 -8.47
CA LYS A 533 -26.32 9.37 -7.41
C LYS A 533 -24.92 10.00 -7.32
N VAL A 534 -24.26 10.19 -8.46
CA VAL A 534 -22.93 10.82 -8.55
C VAL A 534 -22.98 12.27 -8.09
N PHE A 535 -23.96 13.04 -8.57
CA PHE A 535 -24.12 14.46 -8.25
C PHE A 535 -24.35 14.68 -6.76
N LYS A 536 -25.27 13.95 -6.12
CA LYS A 536 -25.53 14.06 -4.68
C LYS A 536 -24.25 13.88 -3.87
N ARG A 537 -23.40 12.95 -4.29
CA ARG A 537 -22.14 12.64 -3.62
C ARG A 537 -21.08 13.72 -3.82
N ILE A 538 -20.90 14.21 -5.05
CA ILE A 538 -20.01 15.35 -5.34
C ILE A 538 -20.47 16.58 -4.55
N TYR A 539 -21.77 16.89 -4.64
CA TYR A 539 -22.37 18.06 -3.99
C TYR A 539 -22.24 18.02 -2.46
N SER A 540 -22.40 16.84 -1.86
CA SER A 540 -22.18 16.63 -0.42
C SER A 540 -20.70 16.78 -0.04
N SER A 541 -19.79 16.17 -0.79
CA SER A 541 -18.34 16.23 -0.51
C SER A 541 -17.81 17.66 -0.57
N PHE A 542 -18.12 18.40 -1.64
CA PHE A 542 -17.70 19.81 -1.80
C PHE A 542 -18.53 20.79 -0.95
N GLY A 543 -19.64 20.34 -0.38
CA GLY A 543 -20.37 21.08 0.66
C GLY A 543 -19.82 20.91 2.07
N SER A 544 -18.78 20.08 2.25
CA SER A 544 -18.16 19.78 3.55
C SER A 544 -16.73 20.32 3.62
N SER A 545 -16.05 20.16 4.75
CA SER A 545 -14.62 20.49 4.89
C SER A 545 -13.67 19.51 4.17
N ALA A 546 -14.15 18.33 3.73
CA ALA A 546 -13.31 17.23 3.25
C ALA A 546 -12.29 17.56 2.13
N PRO A 547 -12.61 18.38 1.11
CA PRO A 547 -11.66 18.70 0.04
C PRO A 547 -10.78 19.94 0.33
N TYR A 548 -10.96 20.57 1.48
CA TYR A 548 -10.39 21.88 1.79
C TYR A 548 -9.33 21.77 2.88
N SER A 549 -8.32 22.63 2.79
CA SER A 549 -7.32 22.80 3.85
C SER A 549 -7.03 24.27 4.07
N VAL A 550 -6.82 24.64 5.33
CA VAL A 550 -6.44 26.00 5.73
C VAL A 550 -4.92 26.08 5.72
N PHE A 551 -4.36 27.17 5.17
CA PHE A 551 -2.91 27.37 5.28
C PHE A 551 -2.56 27.62 6.75
N LEU A 552 -1.47 27.02 7.23
CA LEU A 552 -1.08 27.03 8.64
C LEU A 552 -1.02 28.45 9.24
N ASP A 553 -0.54 29.42 8.45
CA ASP A 553 -0.41 30.82 8.83
C ASP A 553 -1.71 31.63 8.82
N SER A 554 -2.81 31.05 8.32
CA SER A 554 -4.10 31.73 8.17
C SER A 554 -4.76 32.05 9.51
N GLN A 555 -4.93 31.02 10.35
CA GLN A 555 -5.60 31.16 11.65
C GLN A 555 -4.78 32.00 12.65
N PRO A 556 -3.45 31.82 12.79
CA PRO A 556 -2.61 32.68 13.61
C PRO A 556 -2.67 34.15 13.17
N PHE A 557 -2.59 34.43 11.87
CA PHE A 557 -2.65 35.80 11.34
C PHE A 557 -3.99 36.48 11.65
N LEU A 558 -5.10 35.77 11.41
CA LEU A 558 -6.45 36.27 11.70
C LEU A 558 -6.63 36.63 13.18
N ARG A 559 -6.21 35.72 14.07
CA ARG A 559 -6.28 35.94 15.52
C ARG A 559 -5.37 37.09 15.94
N TRP A 560 -4.16 37.17 15.40
CA TRP A 560 -3.24 38.28 15.64
C TRP A 560 -3.85 39.63 15.24
N ALA A 561 -4.43 39.72 14.03
CA ALA A 561 -5.06 40.95 13.55
C ALA A 561 -6.18 41.42 14.50
N ARG A 562 -7.03 40.48 14.96
CA ARG A 562 -8.08 40.78 15.95
C ARG A 562 -7.51 41.18 17.31
N GLN A 563 -6.46 40.52 17.79
CA GLN A 563 -5.79 40.88 19.05
C GLN A 563 -5.18 42.30 19.00
N LYS A 564 -4.84 42.80 17.80
CA LYS A 564 -4.43 44.20 17.57
C LYS A 564 -5.61 45.18 17.49
N GLY A 565 -6.84 44.71 17.68
CA GLY A 565 -8.04 45.53 17.61
C GLY A 565 -8.54 45.79 16.19
N LEU A 566 -8.02 45.09 15.18
CA LEU A 566 -8.49 45.24 13.81
C LEU A 566 -9.79 44.46 13.58
N ILE A 567 -10.70 45.03 12.79
CA ILE A 567 -11.88 44.34 12.29
C ILE A 567 -11.46 43.49 11.10
N VAL A 568 -11.76 42.19 11.14
CA VAL A 568 -11.27 41.21 10.16
C VAL A 568 -12.43 40.68 9.32
N GLY A 569 -12.39 40.98 8.02
CA GLY A 569 -13.40 40.53 7.04
C GLY A 569 -12.90 39.46 6.07
N ILE A 570 -13.77 38.51 5.72
CA ILE A 570 -13.53 37.53 4.64
C ILE A 570 -14.32 37.93 3.39
N VAL A 571 -13.63 38.39 2.35
CA VAL A 571 -14.21 38.70 1.02
C VAL A 571 -13.82 37.63 -0.01
N SER A 572 -14.81 36.88 -0.51
CA SER A 572 -14.57 35.71 -1.38
C SER A 572 -15.65 35.51 -2.45
N ASN A 573 -15.21 35.06 -3.63
CA ASN A 573 -16.13 34.53 -4.65
C ASN A 573 -16.47 33.10 -4.24
N ALA A 574 -17.43 32.95 -3.34
CA ALA A 574 -17.83 31.66 -2.79
C ALA A 574 -19.34 31.59 -2.61
N GLU A 575 -19.84 30.37 -2.53
CA GLU A 575 -21.25 30.10 -2.26
C GLU A 575 -21.58 30.22 -0.75
N TYR A 576 -22.87 30.21 -0.44
CA TYR A 576 -23.38 30.43 0.92
C TYR A 576 -22.85 29.44 1.96
N ARG A 577 -22.58 28.17 1.59
CA ARG A 577 -22.08 27.13 2.50
C ARG A 577 -20.71 27.45 3.11
N TYR A 578 -19.95 28.37 2.52
CA TYR A 578 -18.66 28.76 3.09
C TYR A 578 -18.79 29.37 4.48
N GLN A 579 -19.79 30.22 4.67
CA GLN A 579 -19.96 30.96 5.91
C GLN A 579 -20.29 30.03 7.09
N ASP A 580 -21.32 29.20 6.91
CA ASP A 580 -21.96 28.51 8.04
C ASP A 580 -21.55 27.03 8.14
N VAL A 581 -20.92 26.46 7.11
CA VAL A 581 -20.55 25.04 7.07
C VAL A 581 -19.04 24.84 6.89
N ILE A 582 -18.46 25.36 5.81
CA ILE A 582 -17.08 24.99 5.43
C ILE A 582 -16.05 25.68 6.32
N LEU A 583 -16.13 27.01 6.52
CA LEU A 583 -15.16 27.74 7.36
C LEU A 583 -15.17 27.26 8.83
N PRO A 584 -16.34 27.09 9.50
CA PRO A 584 -16.37 26.55 10.86
C PRO A 584 -15.80 25.14 10.97
N ALA A 585 -16.13 24.25 10.02
CA ALA A 585 -15.61 22.88 9.99
C ALA A 585 -14.09 22.81 9.73
N LEU A 586 -13.48 23.90 9.25
CA LEU A 586 -12.04 24.07 9.09
C LEU A 586 -11.39 24.84 10.26
N GLY A 587 -12.14 25.13 11.31
CA GLY A 587 -11.66 25.85 12.49
C GLY A 587 -11.59 27.37 12.33
N LEU A 588 -12.21 27.94 11.28
CA LEU A 588 -12.29 29.39 11.06
C LEU A 588 -13.68 29.90 11.42
N ASN A 589 -13.88 30.21 12.70
CA ASN A 589 -15.18 30.58 13.25
C ASN A 589 -15.37 32.10 13.26
N GLN A 590 -16.56 32.53 12.87
CA GLN A 590 -16.96 33.93 13.02
C GLN A 590 -16.98 34.30 14.51
N GLY A 591 -16.46 35.48 14.84
CA GLY A 591 -16.27 35.98 16.21
C GLY A 591 -14.96 35.57 16.88
N LEU A 592 -14.32 34.47 16.43
CA LEU A 592 -13.01 34.06 16.92
C LEU A 592 -11.89 34.49 15.98
N GLU A 593 -11.99 34.13 14.70
CA GLU A 593 -10.97 34.45 13.69
C GLU A 593 -11.35 35.65 12.81
N TRP A 594 -12.64 35.91 12.60
CA TRP A 594 -13.11 36.97 11.68
C TRP A 594 -14.47 37.52 12.10
N ASP A 595 -14.76 38.78 11.80
CA ASP A 595 -15.96 39.50 12.26
C ASP A 595 -17.14 39.38 11.30
N PHE A 596 -16.87 39.45 10.00
CA PHE A 596 -17.90 39.38 8.97
C PHE A 596 -17.41 38.76 7.66
N GLY A 597 -18.36 38.22 6.90
CA GLY A 597 -18.14 37.61 5.59
C GLY A 597 -18.88 38.36 4.49
N VAL A 598 -18.24 38.45 3.33
CA VAL A 598 -18.80 38.94 2.07
C VAL A 598 -18.54 37.87 1.01
N PHE A 599 -19.53 36.98 0.84
CA PHE A 599 -19.49 35.88 -0.11
C PHE A 599 -20.38 36.20 -1.30
N SER A 600 -19.84 36.09 -2.53
CA SER A 600 -20.57 36.51 -3.72
C SER A 600 -21.92 35.81 -3.91
N GLY A 601 -22.04 34.53 -3.53
CA GLY A 601 -23.30 33.80 -3.59
C GLY A 601 -24.39 34.36 -2.65
N MET A 602 -24.00 35.12 -1.63
CA MET A 602 -24.94 35.75 -0.68
C MET A 602 -25.28 37.19 -1.05
N VAL A 603 -24.29 37.96 -1.54
CA VAL A 603 -24.48 39.39 -1.84
C VAL A 603 -24.82 39.70 -3.30
N GLY A 604 -24.72 38.71 -4.19
CA GLY A 604 -25.06 38.86 -5.62
C GLY A 604 -24.05 39.69 -6.43
N ILE A 605 -22.88 39.96 -5.86
CA ILE A 605 -21.77 40.70 -6.49
C ILE A 605 -20.48 39.90 -6.25
N GLU A 606 -19.66 39.73 -7.29
CA GLU A 606 -18.41 38.97 -7.23
C GLU A 606 -17.20 39.78 -7.69
N LYS A 607 -16.02 39.46 -7.14
CA LYS A 607 -14.75 40.01 -7.62
C LYS A 607 -14.56 39.64 -9.10
N PRO A 608 -14.15 40.56 -9.98
CA PRO A 608 -13.48 41.83 -9.69
C PRO A 608 -14.38 43.07 -9.56
N ASP A 609 -15.70 42.95 -9.43
CA ASP A 609 -16.57 44.12 -9.29
C ASP A 609 -16.22 44.91 -8.00
N PRO A 610 -15.85 46.20 -8.10
CA PRO A 610 -15.43 47.00 -6.93
C PRO A 610 -16.49 47.11 -5.83
N ARG A 611 -17.78 46.96 -6.17
CA ARG A 611 -18.88 47.08 -5.19
C ARG A 611 -18.82 46.02 -4.09
N ILE A 612 -18.19 44.87 -4.33
CA ILE A 612 -18.02 43.86 -3.27
C ILE A 612 -17.14 44.36 -2.11
N TYR A 613 -16.18 45.26 -2.41
CA TYR A 613 -15.32 45.88 -1.41
C TYR A 613 -16.04 47.00 -0.67
N GLN A 614 -16.91 47.74 -1.34
CA GLN A 614 -17.78 48.74 -0.69
C GLN A 614 -18.68 48.09 0.36
N ILE A 615 -19.30 46.95 0.02
CA ILE A 615 -20.10 46.16 0.98
C ILE A 615 -19.25 45.68 2.17
N ALA A 616 -17.97 45.34 1.93
CA ALA A 616 -17.07 44.96 3.01
C ALA A 616 -16.76 46.14 3.95
N LEU A 617 -16.54 47.34 3.42
CA LEU A 617 -16.33 48.55 4.21
C LEU A 617 -17.57 48.93 5.03
N GLU A 618 -18.77 48.80 4.44
CA GLU A 618 -20.05 48.99 5.14
C GLU A 618 -20.20 48.02 6.32
N LYS A 619 -19.96 46.72 6.08
CA LYS A 619 -20.02 45.67 7.12
C LYS A 619 -18.95 45.82 8.20
N ALA A 620 -17.83 46.48 7.89
CA ALA A 620 -16.80 46.82 8.87
C ALA A 620 -17.18 48.03 9.75
N GLY A 621 -18.37 48.61 9.58
CA GLY A 621 -18.82 49.78 10.35
C GLY A 621 -18.68 51.10 9.61
N ASN A 622 -18.75 51.09 8.27
CA ASN A 622 -18.59 52.26 7.40
C ASN A 622 -17.23 52.95 7.55
N ILE A 623 -16.16 52.16 7.64
CA ILE A 623 -14.79 52.68 7.71
C ILE A 623 -14.39 53.35 6.39
N THR A 624 -13.48 54.34 6.44
CA THR A 624 -13.01 54.98 5.21
C THR A 624 -12.13 54.00 4.42
N PRO A 625 -12.16 54.00 3.07
CA PRO A 625 -11.35 53.08 2.29
C PRO A 625 -9.86 53.13 2.63
N SER A 626 -9.32 54.33 2.89
CA SER A 626 -7.91 54.54 3.27
C SER A 626 -7.51 53.90 4.61
N GLU A 627 -8.46 53.53 5.47
CA GLU A 627 -8.20 52.83 6.73
C GLU A 627 -8.23 51.31 6.57
N ALA A 628 -8.55 50.80 5.38
CA ALA A 628 -8.73 49.39 5.12
C ALA A 628 -7.63 48.82 4.24
N LEU A 629 -7.22 47.59 4.57
CA LEU A 629 -6.25 46.81 3.80
C LEU A 629 -6.89 45.51 3.31
N HIS A 630 -6.84 45.27 2.00
CA HIS A 630 -7.20 43.98 1.41
C HIS A 630 -5.96 43.13 1.13
N ILE A 631 -5.97 41.89 1.60
CA ILE A 631 -4.93 40.89 1.31
C ILE A 631 -5.55 39.77 0.47
N GLY A 632 -5.01 39.57 -0.74
CA GLY A 632 -5.46 38.54 -1.69
C GLY A 632 -4.33 37.96 -2.53
N ASP A 633 -4.65 37.12 -3.50
CA ASP A 633 -3.68 36.38 -4.32
C ASP A 633 -3.87 36.62 -5.83
N SER A 634 -4.78 37.50 -6.21
CA SER A 634 -5.05 37.83 -7.60
C SER A 634 -4.93 39.33 -7.87
N MET A 635 -4.02 39.72 -8.76
CA MET A 635 -3.93 41.10 -9.24
C MET A 635 -5.28 41.61 -9.78
N ARG A 636 -5.95 40.79 -10.60
CA ARG A 636 -7.21 41.15 -11.27
C ARG A 636 -8.40 41.18 -10.30
N LYS A 637 -8.52 40.17 -9.42
CA LYS A 637 -9.71 40.01 -8.56
C LYS A 637 -9.59 40.72 -7.23
N ASP A 638 -8.38 40.82 -6.68
CA ASP A 638 -8.14 41.29 -5.33
C ASP A 638 -7.48 42.68 -5.31
N TYR A 639 -6.31 42.82 -5.93
CA TYR A 639 -5.50 44.02 -5.76
C TYR A 639 -6.09 45.26 -6.46
N LEU A 640 -6.31 45.18 -7.78
CA LEU A 640 -6.79 46.31 -8.57
C LEU A 640 -8.17 46.85 -8.11
N PRO A 641 -9.21 46.01 -7.92
CA PRO A 641 -10.51 46.52 -7.52
C PRO A 641 -10.57 47.04 -6.08
N ALA A 642 -9.72 46.53 -5.16
CA ALA A 642 -9.57 47.12 -3.83
C ALA A 642 -8.90 48.51 -3.91
N ARG A 643 -7.81 48.65 -4.67
CA ARG A 643 -7.18 49.96 -4.90
C ARG A 643 -8.14 50.96 -5.56
N SER A 644 -8.99 50.52 -6.50
CA SER A 644 -9.91 51.41 -7.21
C SER A 644 -11.00 52.02 -6.32
N VAL A 645 -11.32 51.39 -5.18
CA VAL A 645 -12.24 51.97 -4.18
C VAL A 645 -11.52 52.79 -3.12
N GLY A 646 -10.20 52.95 -3.21
CA GLY A 646 -9.38 53.72 -2.28
C GLY A 646 -8.77 52.91 -1.11
N MET A 647 -8.87 51.58 -1.12
CA MET A 647 -8.25 50.74 -0.09
C MET A 647 -6.74 50.60 -0.29
N HIS A 648 -6.01 50.24 0.76
CA HIS A 648 -4.71 49.61 0.61
C HIS A 648 -4.89 48.16 0.13
N ALA A 649 -3.91 47.64 -0.61
CA ALA A 649 -3.94 46.26 -1.08
C ALA A 649 -2.55 45.63 -1.05
N LEU A 650 -2.49 44.34 -0.71
CA LEU A 650 -1.30 43.49 -0.75
C LEU A 650 -1.62 42.19 -1.48
N LEU A 651 -0.61 41.63 -2.15
CA LEU A 651 -0.69 40.33 -2.81
C LEU A 651 0.11 39.26 -2.07
N LEU A 652 -0.43 38.06 -2.02
CA LEU A 652 0.25 36.85 -1.59
C LEU A 652 0.61 35.99 -2.80
N ASP A 653 1.86 35.54 -2.87
CA ASP A 653 2.35 34.59 -3.88
C ASP A 653 2.85 33.30 -3.20
N ARG A 654 1.89 32.56 -2.65
CA ARG A 654 2.16 31.29 -1.94
C ARG A 654 2.67 30.17 -2.86
N PHE A 655 2.48 30.31 -4.18
CA PHE A 655 2.74 29.25 -5.15
C PHE A 655 3.84 29.58 -6.16
N LYS A 656 4.60 30.66 -5.96
CA LYS A 656 5.68 31.09 -6.87
C LYS A 656 5.18 31.21 -8.32
N THR A 657 4.08 31.92 -8.48
CA THR A 657 3.43 32.12 -9.78
C THR A 657 4.31 32.94 -10.72
N SER A 658 4.28 32.63 -12.02
CA SER A 658 5.05 33.34 -13.04
C SER A 658 4.74 34.85 -13.09
N ASP A 659 3.51 35.21 -12.72
CA ASP A 659 3.02 36.58 -12.80
C ASP A 659 3.53 37.46 -11.65
N ALA A 660 4.02 36.86 -10.56
CA ALA A 660 4.42 37.58 -9.36
C ALA A 660 5.58 38.56 -9.61
N GLU A 661 6.48 38.26 -10.54
CA GLU A 661 7.55 39.20 -10.93
C GLU A 661 6.98 40.44 -11.63
N THR A 662 5.99 40.25 -12.50
CA THR A 662 5.29 41.35 -13.18
C THR A 662 4.50 42.20 -12.17
N TRP A 663 3.87 41.58 -11.18
CA TRP A 663 3.17 42.28 -10.11
C TRP A 663 4.11 43.13 -9.26
N ARG A 664 5.30 42.63 -8.91
CA ARG A 664 6.32 43.43 -8.22
C ARG A 664 6.80 44.60 -9.07
N LYS A 665 7.01 44.41 -10.37
CA LYS A 665 7.39 45.47 -11.31
C LYS A 665 6.33 46.57 -11.47
N SER A 666 5.04 46.25 -11.26
CA SER A 666 3.98 47.27 -11.24
C SER A 666 3.91 48.06 -9.94
N GLY A 667 4.84 47.85 -9.01
CA GLY A 667 4.86 48.50 -7.69
C GLY A 667 3.95 47.85 -6.64
N ALA A 668 3.31 46.72 -6.95
CA ALA A 668 2.51 46.02 -5.97
C ALA A 668 3.40 45.29 -4.96
N ILE A 669 3.02 45.32 -3.69
CA ILE A 669 3.70 44.57 -2.64
C ILE A 669 3.22 43.12 -2.71
N VAL A 670 4.16 42.21 -2.99
CA VAL A 670 3.90 40.78 -3.16
C VAL A 670 4.72 39.98 -2.16
N LEU A 671 4.03 39.36 -1.19
CA LEU A 671 4.62 38.63 -0.07
C LEU A 671 4.40 37.11 -0.23
N PRO A 672 5.29 36.26 0.28
CA PRO A 672 5.16 34.80 0.11
C PRO A 672 3.98 34.22 0.90
N ASP A 673 3.65 34.77 2.06
CA ASP A 673 2.66 34.22 2.99
C ASP A 673 2.16 35.31 3.98
N LEU A 674 1.28 34.93 4.91
CA LEU A 674 0.72 35.84 5.92
C LEU A 674 1.70 36.10 7.08
N VAL A 675 2.70 35.25 7.29
CA VAL A 675 3.78 35.52 8.26
C VAL A 675 4.57 36.74 7.77
N ALA A 676 4.99 36.73 6.50
CA ALA A 676 5.64 37.87 5.87
C ALA A 676 4.73 39.10 5.81
N ALA A 677 3.41 38.93 5.64
CA ALA A 677 2.45 40.04 5.73
C ALA A 677 2.39 40.66 7.13
N GLN A 678 2.36 39.83 8.17
CA GLN A 678 2.42 40.30 9.56
C GLN A 678 3.74 41.03 9.86
N GLU A 679 4.87 40.49 9.43
CA GLU A 679 6.18 41.17 9.56
C GLU A 679 6.21 42.50 8.81
N TRP A 680 5.64 42.54 7.61
CA TRP A 680 5.60 43.75 6.81
C TRP A 680 4.76 44.85 7.49
N LEU A 681 3.61 44.48 8.08
CA LEU A 681 2.70 45.38 8.80
C LEU A 681 3.25 45.86 10.14
N THR A 682 4.26 45.19 10.71
CA THR A 682 4.81 45.52 12.04
C THR A 682 6.12 46.32 11.99
N LYS A 683 6.72 46.50 10.81
CA LYS A 683 7.91 47.34 10.63
C LYS A 683 7.55 48.83 10.60
N GLU A 684 8.15 49.62 11.49
CA GLU A 684 7.90 51.07 11.65
C GLU A 684 8.11 51.88 10.36
N GLU A 685 9.09 51.51 9.52
CA GLU A 685 9.37 52.17 8.23
C GLU A 685 8.27 51.95 7.17
N ASN A 686 7.52 50.84 7.24
CA ASN A 686 6.48 50.51 6.26
C ASN A 686 5.13 51.17 6.57
N THR A 687 4.86 51.48 7.84
CA THR A 687 3.72 52.31 8.25
C THR A 687 3.78 53.71 7.62
N ALA A 688 4.98 54.25 7.37
CA ALA A 688 5.16 55.51 6.64
C ALA A 688 4.90 55.36 5.13
N ALA A 689 5.20 54.21 4.53
CA ALA A 689 4.94 53.93 3.11
C ALA A 689 3.43 53.77 2.79
N MET A 690 2.62 53.33 3.76
CA MET A 690 1.14 53.34 3.62
C MET A 690 0.56 54.75 3.68
N GLN A 691 1.22 55.69 4.37
CA GLN A 691 0.78 57.09 4.45
C GLN A 691 1.17 57.94 3.22
N GLN A 692 2.07 57.46 2.35
CA GLN A 692 2.59 58.20 1.20
C GLN A 692 2.08 57.75 -0.19
N ASN A 693 1.20 56.73 -0.30
CA ASN A 693 0.79 56.13 -1.58
C ASN A 693 -0.72 55.92 -1.83
#